data_AF-A0A815RIT1-F1
#
_entry.id   AF-A0A815RIT1-F1
#
_cell.length_a   1.000
_cell.length_b   1.000
_cell.length_c   1.000
_cell.angle_alpha   90.00
_cell.angle_beta   90.00
_cell.angle_gamma   90.00
#
_symmetry.space_group_name_H-M   'P 1'
#
loop_
_entity.id
_entity.type
_entity.pdbx_description
1 polymer ?
#
loop_
_entity_poly.entity_id
_entity_poly.type
_entity_poly.pdbx_seq_one_letter_code
_entity_poly.pdbx_strand_id
1 'polypeptide(L)'
;MTITFLCRILVAEIPNPPSSLWQKIRFFLQNFNLFPSIPPSTDQHQLRNQRISTRIFIILLTLSLTVLILYTSLVNSTHTFDINSPTSTQYSQLYSNYPQTLTCTCTNISIDYGKFIQVNYSLHQICTSIFVNHTWIDYLADARGTDVFYDDDFRASGTFMFQALNAFCQLSNQTISNRLTQFYSSQYVSASVTSLQVLKSQTQAFVSQFKSSITNDFLLSLLTIRTTTQSNSLFSGQLTNYYLVRENNNDVYSYSVWYGNCNCSSSATCAYESPIYDPSDSVLFTVPGIYAGCYIIEALLQSDLQCFYNETCINKIQSYFPYYLSMNLTTLDVSLLVRFSMSSTIQELIDNLMVEKWNNATIYDGYYNECQPSKCSYSYQGNQTISNRLTQFYSSQYVSASVTSLQLLKSQTQAFVSQFKSSITNDSLLSLLTIRTTTQSNSLLSGLLTNYGLDTPSNSIYVYSYSTRYGNCSCASSAKCAYESPIYDPSDNVLFTVPGIYVGCYIIEALLQSNLECFYNETCINQIQSYFTYYLSMNLTTLDASLLVGFSMNSTIEELVDNLMVEEWNPPIIIYDGYYNECQPSKCSYSYETKNGLIYIITTVIGLVGGLITVLKLIVPRVVKFMRRKKEPTRPEAVMNISERIQVLKQQLKLSLQNFNIFPSIPPSTDEYQLRNQRISTRIFIILLTLSLTILILYTSLINITKTTDINSPTIIQYTQLYSNYPQTLTCACTQISINYDKFIQVNYTLHQICTSIFVNHTWISYLANARPNDLFTDDFRASGTFMFQALNAFCQLSNQTISNRLTQFYSSQYISASVTSLQVLKSQTQAFVSQFKSSITNDFLLSLLTIRTTTQSNSLFSGQFTNYYLVRESNNYVDSYFVSHANCYCSSSATCAYESPIYDPSDSVLFTVPGIYAGCYIIEALLQSNLQCLYNETCINQIQSYFTYYLSMNLTTLDVSLLVRFSMNSTIEELVDELMVEEWNNATIYDGYYNECQPSKCSYSYETKNGVIYIITTVIGLVGGLITVLKLIVPRAVRLVMFYIRRYTVKHNAVSPSIQT
;
A
#
# COMPACT_ATOMS: atom_id res chain seq x y z
N MET A 1 -62.52 -13.13 5.47
CA MET A 1 -63.98 -12.97 5.22
C MET A 1 -64.65 -14.27 4.73
N THR A 2 -64.19 -15.45 5.19
CA THR A 2 -64.67 -16.78 4.75
C THR A 2 -65.23 -17.64 5.89
N ILE A 3 -64.98 -17.26 7.15
CA ILE A 3 -65.50 -17.97 8.34
C ILE A 3 -66.99 -17.67 8.57
N THR A 4 -67.46 -16.48 8.18
CA THR A 4 -68.88 -16.08 8.31
C THR A 4 -69.78 -16.78 7.29
N PHE A 5 -69.23 -17.22 6.15
CA PHE A 5 -70.00 -17.94 5.11
C PHE A 5 -70.22 -19.42 5.46
N LEU A 6 -69.25 -20.07 6.12
CA LEU A 6 -69.37 -21.45 6.59
C LEU A 6 -70.26 -21.60 7.84
N CYS A 7 -70.28 -20.61 8.73
CA CYS A 7 -71.20 -20.62 9.87
C CYS A 7 -72.67 -20.38 9.48
N ARG A 8 -72.96 -19.65 8.39
CA ARG A 8 -74.33 -19.46 7.89
C ARG A 8 -74.91 -20.70 7.20
N ILE A 9 -74.07 -21.60 6.68
CA ILE A 9 -74.52 -22.84 6.00
C ILE A 9 -74.98 -23.93 6.99
N LEU A 10 -74.58 -23.86 8.27
CA LEU A 10 -74.90 -24.90 9.25
C LEU A 10 -76.15 -24.64 10.11
N VAL A 11 -76.78 -23.46 10.04
CA VAL A 11 -77.91 -23.10 10.94
C VAL A 11 -79.14 -22.46 10.26
N ALA A 12 -79.13 -22.09 8.97
CA ALA A 12 -80.29 -21.44 8.36
C ALA A 12 -81.15 -22.36 7.47
N GLU A 13 -82.45 -22.48 7.80
CA GLU A 13 -83.51 -22.87 6.88
C GLU A 13 -83.74 -21.73 5.87
N ILE A 14 -83.53 -22.00 4.57
CA ILE A 14 -83.93 -21.11 3.47
C ILE A 14 -84.57 -21.98 2.36
N PRO A 15 -85.63 -21.49 1.65
CA PRO A 15 -86.46 -22.30 0.76
C PRO A 15 -85.78 -22.62 -0.57
N ASN A 16 -86.24 -23.73 -1.17
CA ASN A 16 -85.77 -24.41 -2.38
C ASN A 16 -85.20 -23.53 -3.52
N PRO A 17 -84.11 -24.01 -4.15
CA PRO A 17 -84.10 -24.18 -5.61
C PRO A 17 -83.66 -25.59 -6.04
N PRO A 18 -83.99 -26.03 -7.28
CA PRO A 18 -83.96 -27.44 -7.65
C PRO A 18 -82.59 -27.84 -8.22
N SER A 19 -81.89 -28.76 -7.56
CA SER A 19 -80.99 -29.69 -8.25
C SER A 19 -80.84 -30.95 -7.42
N SER A 20 -81.10 -32.10 -8.04
CA SER A 20 -81.01 -33.43 -7.41
C SER A 20 -79.63 -33.73 -6.80
N LEU A 21 -78.60 -32.97 -7.19
CA LEU A 21 -77.25 -33.03 -6.66
C LEU A 21 -77.15 -32.47 -5.23
N TRP A 22 -77.82 -31.36 -4.91
CA TRP A 22 -77.72 -30.73 -3.59
C TRP A 22 -78.42 -31.53 -2.49
N GLN A 23 -79.56 -32.15 -2.80
CA GLN A 23 -80.21 -33.09 -1.88
C GLN A 23 -79.37 -34.36 -1.68
N LYS A 24 -78.73 -34.89 -2.74
CA LYS A 24 -77.79 -36.03 -2.63
C LYS A 24 -76.56 -35.69 -1.79
N ILE A 25 -75.97 -34.50 -1.98
CA ILE A 25 -74.82 -34.03 -1.20
C ILE A 25 -75.23 -33.78 0.26
N ARG A 26 -76.38 -33.15 0.51
CA ARG A 26 -76.89 -32.91 1.88
C ARG A 26 -77.18 -34.23 2.60
N PHE A 27 -77.83 -35.18 1.94
CA PHE A 27 -78.09 -36.52 2.49
C PHE A 27 -76.79 -37.30 2.74
N PHE A 28 -75.82 -37.20 1.82
CA PHE A 28 -74.50 -37.79 1.98
C PHE A 28 -73.74 -37.17 3.17
N LEU A 29 -73.70 -35.85 3.29
CA LEU A 29 -73.02 -35.14 4.39
C LEU A 29 -73.72 -35.33 5.75
N GLN A 30 -75.04 -35.45 5.79
CA GLN A 30 -75.80 -35.73 7.02
C GLN A 30 -75.58 -37.16 7.54
N ASN A 31 -75.33 -38.12 6.65
CA ASN A 31 -75.08 -39.52 6.98
C ASN A 31 -73.59 -39.89 6.96
N PHE A 32 -72.70 -38.95 6.61
CA PHE A 32 -71.27 -39.19 6.50
C PHE A 32 -70.66 -39.53 7.87
N ASN A 33 -70.02 -40.70 7.94
CA ASN A 33 -69.44 -41.23 9.15
C ASN A 33 -68.07 -41.84 8.84
N LEU A 34 -67.00 -41.13 9.22
CA LEU A 34 -65.61 -41.56 9.10
C LEU A 34 -65.20 -42.58 10.17
N PHE A 35 -66.05 -42.80 11.19
CA PHE A 35 -65.78 -43.70 12.32
C PHE A 35 -66.93 -44.71 12.56
N PRO A 36 -67.35 -45.51 11.56
CA PRO A 36 -68.41 -46.51 11.76
C PRO A 36 -67.94 -47.66 12.65
N SER A 37 -68.83 -48.17 13.51
CA SER A 37 -68.61 -49.43 14.24
C SER A 37 -68.85 -50.63 13.31
N ILE A 38 -68.17 -51.75 13.57
CA ILE A 38 -68.33 -52.99 12.81
C ILE A 38 -68.68 -54.12 13.80
N PRO A 39 -69.87 -54.76 13.70
CA PRO A 39 -70.95 -54.48 12.75
C PRO A 39 -71.61 -53.09 12.98
N PRO A 40 -72.34 -52.54 11.97
CA PRO A 40 -72.98 -51.24 12.07
C PRO A 40 -73.88 -51.19 13.29
N SER A 41 -73.63 -50.23 14.18
CA SER A 41 -74.43 -50.13 15.40
C SER A 41 -75.83 -49.65 15.08
N THR A 42 -76.84 -50.37 15.57
CA THR A 42 -78.24 -49.93 15.56
C THR A 42 -78.56 -49.00 16.73
N ASP A 43 -77.63 -48.85 17.69
CA ASP A 43 -77.77 -47.93 18.80
C ASP A 43 -77.61 -46.47 18.33
N GLN A 44 -78.71 -45.73 18.44
CA GLN A 44 -78.82 -44.33 18.04
C GLN A 44 -77.83 -43.42 18.80
N HIS A 45 -77.45 -43.79 20.04
CA HIS A 45 -76.44 -43.07 20.81
C HIS A 45 -75.02 -43.27 20.25
N GLN A 46 -74.66 -44.49 19.83
CA GLN A 46 -73.38 -44.77 19.17
C GLN A 46 -73.30 -44.09 17.80
N LEU A 47 -74.33 -44.20 16.96
CA LEU A 47 -74.36 -43.55 15.65
C LEU A 47 -74.18 -42.03 15.76
N ARG A 48 -74.78 -41.41 16.78
CA ARG A 48 -74.62 -39.97 17.04
C ARG A 48 -73.20 -39.61 17.45
N ASN A 49 -72.55 -40.41 18.30
CA ASN A 49 -71.14 -40.20 18.70
C ASN A 49 -70.16 -40.36 17.53
N GLN A 50 -70.42 -41.31 16.63
CA GLN A 50 -69.59 -41.54 15.43
C GLN A 50 -69.70 -40.38 14.43
N ARG A 51 -70.92 -39.85 14.21
CA ARG A 51 -71.16 -38.66 13.39
C ARG A 51 -70.56 -37.39 14.00
N ILE A 52 -70.62 -37.22 15.32
CA ILE A 52 -69.98 -36.09 16.02
C ILE A 52 -68.46 -36.17 15.92
N SER A 53 -67.87 -37.36 16.11
CA SER A 53 -66.43 -37.59 15.93
C SER A 53 -65.99 -37.26 14.50
N THR A 54 -66.80 -37.64 13.52
CA THR A 54 -66.58 -37.32 12.10
C THR A 54 -66.55 -35.81 11.85
N ARG A 55 -67.48 -35.05 12.44
CA ARG A 55 -67.54 -33.58 12.29
C ARG A 55 -66.37 -32.87 12.98
N ILE A 56 -66.01 -33.29 14.20
CA ILE A 56 -64.86 -32.75 14.94
C ILE A 56 -63.56 -33.04 14.18
N PHE A 57 -63.41 -34.25 13.63
CA PHE A 57 -62.26 -34.62 12.81
C PHE A 57 -62.13 -33.72 11.57
N ILE A 58 -63.22 -33.50 10.84
CA ILE A 58 -63.20 -32.65 9.64
C ILE A 58 -62.84 -31.20 10.00
N ILE A 59 -63.42 -30.64 11.07
CA ILE A 59 -63.15 -29.26 11.51
C ILE A 59 -61.70 -29.10 11.97
N LEU A 60 -61.19 -30.04 12.78
CA LEU A 60 -59.80 -29.97 13.24
C LEU A 60 -58.83 -30.13 12.08
N LEU A 61 -59.10 -31.03 11.12
CA LEU A 61 -58.28 -31.23 9.94
C LEU A 61 -58.26 -29.97 9.05
N THR A 62 -59.41 -29.34 8.80
CA THR A 62 -59.45 -28.12 7.99
C THR A 62 -58.75 -26.94 8.67
N LEU A 63 -58.90 -26.79 9.99
CA LEU A 63 -58.20 -25.76 10.79
C LEU A 63 -56.68 -25.96 10.78
N SER A 64 -56.21 -27.20 11.00
CA SER A 64 -54.78 -27.49 11.03
C SER A 64 -54.14 -27.39 9.64
N LEU A 65 -54.84 -27.76 8.56
CA LEU A 65 -54.38 -27.52 7.19
C LEU A 65 -54.30 -26.04 6.84
N THR A 66 -55.28 -25.22 7.27
CA THR A 66 -55.22 -23.77 7.04
C THR A 66 -54.09 -23.10 7.80
N VAL A 67 -53.85 -23.47 9.06
CA VAL A 67 -52.71 -22.98 9.86
C VAL A 67 -51.38 -23.40 9.24
N LEU A 68 -51.26 -24.65 8.78
CA LEU A 68 -50.04 -25.16 8.16
C LEU A 68 -49.73 -24.43 6.85
N ILE A 69 -50.74 -24.23 5.98
CA ILE A 69 -50.64 -23.47 4.73
C ILE A 69 -50.25 -22.01 5.00
N LEU A 70 -50.87 -21.37 6.00
CA LEU A 70 -50.52 -19.99 6.39
C LEU A 70 -49.07 -19.90 6.89
N TYR A 71 -48.68 -20.78 7.82
CA TYR A 71 -47.33 -20.82 8.40
C TYR A 71 -46.24 -21.09 7.36
N THR A 72 -46.44 -22.08 6.47
CA THR A 72 -45.46 -22.38 5.40
C THR A 72 -45.43 -21.35 4.28
N SER A 73 -46.47 -20.53 4.12
CA SER A 73 -46.48 -19.41 3.15
C SER A 73 -45.72 -18.16 3.62
N LEU A 74 -45.34 -18.11 4.90
CA LEU A 74 -44.78 -16.93 5.58
C LEU A 74 -43.27 -17.05 5.93
N VAL A 75 -42.61 -18.15 5.54
CA VAL A 75 -41.17 -18.35 5.79
C VAL A 75 -40.40 -18.19 4.47
N ASN A 76 -39.27 -17.48 4.50
CA ASN A 76 -38.53 -17.06 3.31
C ASN A 76 -37.29 -17.92 3.03
N SER A 77 -36.90 -18.05 1.76
CA SER A 77 -35.68 -18.77 1.34
C SER A 77 -35.04 -18.14 0.11
N THR A 78 -33.74 -17.83 0.19
CA THR A 78 -32.87 -17.45 -0.93
C THR A 78 -32.14 -18.67 -1.48
N HIS A 79 -32.06 -18.80 -2.81
CA HIS A 79 -31.26 -19.85 -3.46
C HIS A 79 -30.00 -19.22 -4.07
N THR A 80 -28.89 -19.37 -3.39
CA THR A 80 -27.53 -19.10 -3.88
C THR A 80 -26.90 -20.41 -4.34
N PHE A 81 -26.29 -20.41 -5.54
CA PHE A 81 -25.48 -21.53 -6.01
C PHE A 81 -24.03 -21.24 -5.67
N ASP A 82 -23.45 -22.07 -4.81
CA ASP A 82 -22.11 -21.91 -4.29
C ASP A 82 -21.16 -22.88 -4.98
N ILE A 83 -20.07 -22.36 -5.55
CA ILE A 83 -18.97 -23.14 -6.12
C ILE A 83 -17.74 -22.87 -5.26
N ASN A 84 -17.23 -23.92 -4.63
CA ASN A 84 -16.03 -23.84 -3.79
C ASN A 84 -14.78 -24.00 -4.66
N SER A 85 -13.79 -23.13 -4.45
CA SER A 85 -12.47 -23.18 -5.11
C SER A 85 -12.48 -23.40 -6.64
N PRO A 86 -13.10 -22.49 -7.42
CA PRO A 86 -13.12 -22.62 -8.87
C PRO A 86 -11.73 -22.39 -9.49
N THR A 87 -11.49 -22.99 -10.65
CA THR A 87 -10.29 -22.72 -11.46
C THR A 87 -10.43 -21.43 -12.28
N SER A 88 -9.30 -20.83 -12.70
CA SER A 88 -9.27 -19.61 -13.55
C SER A 88 -10.16 -19.77 -14.80
N THR A 89 -10.14 -20.95 -15.44
CA THR A 89 -10.98 -21.26 -16.60
C THR A 89 -12.46 -21.37 -16.25
N GLN A 90 -12.81 -22.00 -15.12
CA GLN A 90 -14.20 -22.11 -14.64
C GLN A 90 -14.76 -20.73 -14.27
N TYR A 91 -13.99 -19.90 -13.58
CA TYR A 91 -14.37 -18.52 -13.29
C TYR A 91 -14.59 -17.73 -14.58
N SER A 92 -13.69 -17.83 -15.54
CA SER A 92 -13.81 -17.10 -16.81
C SER A 92 -15.09 -17.48 -17.58
N GLN A 93 -15.44 -18.77 -17.59
CA GLN A 93 -16.69 -19.26 -18.18
C GLN A 93 -17.93 -18.75 -17.41
N LEU A 94 -17.91 -18.81 -16.08
CA LEU A 94 -19.01 -18.32 -15.24
C LEU A 94 -19.18 -16.81 -15.35
N TYR A 95 -18.09 -16.05 -15.38
CA TYR A 95 -18.10 -14.60 -15.53
C TYR A 95 -18.61 -14.19 -16.91
N SER A 96 -18.27 -14.94 -17.97
CA SER A 96 -18.85 -14.74 -19.30
C SER A 96 -20.37 -14.94 -19.33
N ASN A 97 -20.90 -15.85 -18.50
CA ASN A 97 -22.32 -16.18 -18.48
C ASN A 97 -23.13 -15.31 -17.50
N TYR A 98 -22.51 -14.88 -16.40
CA TYR A 98 -23.17 -14.19 -15.28
C TYR A 98 -22.36 -12.99 -14.74
N PRO A 99 -21.91 -12.05 -15.60
CA PRO A 99 -20.96 -11.01 -15.21
C PRO A 99 -21.50 -10.06 -14.12
N GLN A 100 -22.82 -9.90 -14.03
CA GLN A 100 -23.44 -8.95 -13.09
C GLN A 100 -23.80 -9.53 -11.71
N THR A 101 -23.74 -10.86 -11.55
CA THR A 101 -24.17 -11.51 -10.30
C THR A 101 -23.15 -12.47 -9.72
N LEU A 102 -22.08 -12.79 -10.45
CA LEU A 102 -20.98 -13.61 -9.98
C LEU A 102 -20.10 -12.82 -9.00
N THR A 103 -20.08 -13.25 -7.74
CA THR A 103 -19.15 -12.74 -6.71
C THR A 103 -18.31 -13.90 -6.19
N CYS A 104 -16.99 -13.74 -6.22
CA CYS A 104 -16.03 -14.75 -5.79
C CYS A 104 -15.15 -14.18 -4.69
N THR A 105 -15.28 -14.63 -3.45
CA THR A 105 -14.48 -14.09 -2.34
C THR A 105 -13.05 -14.63 -2.38
N CYS A 106 -12.06 -13.73 -2.36
CA CYS A 106 -10.66 -14.13 -2.23
C CYS A 106 -10.40 -14.62 -0.80
N THR A 107 -9.56 -15.65 -0.62
CA THR A 107 -9.04 -16.00 0.71
C THR A 107 -7.88 -15.10 1.09
N ASN A 108 -7.06 -14.71 0.11
CA ASN A 108 -6.04 -13.70 0.28
C ASN A 108 -6.50 -12.38 -0.35
N ILE A 109 -6.83 -11.41 0.50
CA ILE A 109 -7.37 -10.11 0.06
C ILE A 109 -6.28 -9.08 -0.27
N SER A 110 -5.01 -9.37 0.04
CA SER A 110 -3.86 -8.48 -0.13
C SER A 110 -2.78 -9.23 -0.91
N ILE A 111 -2.46 -8.76 -2.10
CA ILE A 111 -1.54 -9.43 -3.02
C ILE A 111 -0.45 -8.45 -3.46
N ASP A 112 0.81 -8.81 -3.24
CA ASP A 112 1.97 -8.04 -3.72
C ASP A 112 1.89 -7.83 -5.23
N TYR A 113 2.07 -6.58 -5.70
CA TYR A 113 2.07 -6.28 -7.13
C TYR A 113 3.12 -7.07 -7.91
N GLY A 114 4.27 -7.39 -7.30
CA GLY A 114 5.33 -8.20 -7.93
C GLY A 114 4.89 -9.62 -8.32
N LYS A 115 3.76 -10.12 -7.81
CA LYS A 115 3.23 -11.46 -8.16
C LYS A 115 2.52 -11.49 -9.50
N PHE A 116 2.03 -10.35 -9.99
CA PHE A 116 1.19 -10.30 -11.19
C PHE A 116 1.45 -9.10 -12.10
N ILE A 117 2.31 -8.16 -11.72
CA ILE A 117 2.82 -7.09 -12.58
C ILE A 117 4.32 -7.28 -12.77
N GLN A 118 4.76 -7.19 -14.02
CA GLN A 118 6.17 -7.09 -14.38
C GLN A 118 6.40 -5.79 -15.16
N VAL A 119 7.34 -4.97 -14.71
CA VAL A 119 7.77 -3.74 -15.36
C VAL A 119 9.25 -3.88 -15.70
N ASN A 120 9.56 -3.88 -17.00
CA ASN A 120 10.92 -3.84 -17.52
C ASN A 120 11.15 -2.50 -18.24
N TYR A 121 12.39 -2.04 -18.29
CA TYR A 121 12.76 -0.80 -18.98
C TYR A 121 14.11 -0.94 -19.68
N SER A 122 14.33 -0.10 -20.69
CA SER A 122 15.65 0.08 -21.32
C SER A 122 15.98 1.57 -21.32
N LEU A 123 17.18 1.89 -20.82
CA LEU A 123 17.72 3.25 -20.86
C LEU A 123 18.16 3.61 -22.29
N HIS A 124 18.31 4.90 -22.53
CA HIS A 124 18.88 5.44 -23.75
C HIS A 124 20.30 4.89 -23.95
N GLN A 125 20.64 4.58 -25.20
CA GLN A 125 21.90 3.91 -25.55
C GLN A 125 23.17 4.63 -25.07
N ILE A 126 23.08 5.96 -24.86
CA ILE A 126 24.15 6.77 -24.25
C ILE A 126 24.61 6.18 -22.92
N CYS A 127 23.67 5.67 -22.10
CA CYS A 127 23.94 5.12 -20.77
C CYS A 127 24.70 3.79 -20.79
N THR A 128 24.81 3.15 -21.96
CA THR A 128 25.59 1.92 -22.17
C THR A 128 26.74 2.13 -23.14
N SER A 129 26.95 3.36 -23.61
CA SER A 129 27.96 3.70 -24.60
C SER A 129 29.33 3.95 -23.96
N ILE A 130 30.36 4.07 -24.80
CA ILE A 130 31.70 4.42 -24.35
C ILE A 130 31.78 5.84 -23.77
N PHE A 131 30.89 6.75 -24.18
CA PHE A 131 30.91 8.17 -23.81
C PHE A 131 30.54 8.46 -22.35
N VAL A 132 30.04 7.47 -21.61
CA VAL A 132 29.77 7.60 -20.17
C VAL A 132 30.67 6.72 -19.32
N ASN A 133 31.62 6.01 -19.95
CA ASN A 133 32.56 5.15 -19.26
C ASN A 133 33.78 5.95 -18.75
N HIS A 134 34.37 5.52 -17.64
CA HIS A 134 35.59 6.07 -17.07
C HIS A 134 36.72 6.17 -18.09
N THR A 135 36.89 5.20 -19.00
CA THR A 135 37.94 5.28 -20.04
C THR A 135 37.82 6.53 -20.92
N TRP A 136 36.61 6.94 -21.27
CA TRP A 136 36.39 8.17 -22.05
C TRP A 136 36.57 9.42 -21.20
N ILE A 137 36.07 9.40 -19.97
CA ILE A 137 36.19 10.52 -19.03
C ILE A 137 37.67 10.78 -18.70
N ASP A 138 38.45 9.74 -18.43
CA ASP A 138 39.88 9.82 -18.17
C ASP A 138 40.63 10.29 -19.42
N TYR A 139 40.25 9.80 -20.61
CA TYR A 139 40.80 10.28 -21.89
C TYR A 139 40.60 11.79 -22.08
N LEU A 140 39.42 12.32 -21.73
CA LEU A 140 39.16 13.76 -21.75
C LEU A 140 39.95 14.51 -20.69
N ALA A 141 40.07 13.95 -19.47
CA ALA A 141 40.86 14.55 -18.40
C ALA A 141 42.35 14.66 -18.77
N ASP A 142 42.91 13.61 -19.38
CA ASP A 142 44.29 13.57 -19.87
C ASP A 142 44.52 14.51 -21.05
N ALA A 143 43.51 14.73 -21.89
CA ALA A 143 43.58 15.64 -23.03
C ALA A 143 43.78 17.11 -22.64
N ARG A 144 43.37 17.48 -21.42
CA ARG A 144 43.69 18.78 -20.83
C ARG A 144 45.17 18.92 -20.46
N GLY A 145 45.90 17.82 -20.33
CA GLY A 145 47.26 17.78 -19.80
C GLY A 145 48.25 18.70 -20.50
N THR A 146 48.87 19.59 -19.70
CA THR A 146 49.97 20.55 -19.97
C THR A 146 49.68 21.83 -20.75
N ASP A 147 48.54 21.96 -21.43
CA ASP A 147 48.18 23.17 -22.16
C ASP A 147 47.13 24.01 -21.39
N VAL A 148 47.32 25.33 -21.37
CA VAL A 148 46.36 26.29 -20.82
C VAL A 148 45.21 26.45 -21.81
N PHE A 149 44.16 25.65 -21.66
CA PHE A 149 42.92 25.81 -22.41
C PHE A 149 41.99 26.78 -21.71
N TYR A 150 41.21 27.53 -22.48
CA TYR A 150 40.10 28.34 -21.95
C TYR A 150 39.11 27.46 -21.21
N ASP A 151 38.52 28.01 -20.16
CA ASP A 151 37.66 27.29 -19.23
C ASP A 151 36.38 26.71 -19.87
N ASP A 152 35.91 27.32 -20.96
CA ASP A 152 34.78 26.88 -21.77
C ASP A 152 35.16 26.00 -22.98
N ASP A 153 36.44 25.73 -23.20
CA ASP A 153 36.92 24.80 -24.22
C ASP A 153 36.32 23.41 -23.98
N PHE A 154 35.86 22.75 -25.04
CA PHE A 154 35.28 21.41 -24.99
C PHE A 154 36.23 20.39 -24.33
N ARG A 155 37.55 20.53 -24.52
CA ARG A 155 38.54 19.62 -23.92
C ARG A 155 38.67 19.84 -22.41
N ALA A 156 38.40 21.05 -21.91
CA ALA A 156 38.42 21.36 -20.48
C ALA A 156 37.09 21.00 -19.80
N SER A 157 35.97 21.37 -20.42
CA SER A 157 34.62 21.21 -19.86
C SER A 157 34.01 19.83 -20.11
N GLY A 158 34.44 19.13 -21.17
CA GLY A 158 33.91 17.83 -21.58
C GLY A 158 34.01 16.75 -20.51
N THR A 159 35.12 16.68 -19.76
CA THR A 159 35.29 15.69 -18.67
C THR A 159 34.13 15.73 -17.69
N PHE A 160 33.75 16.94 -17.23
CA PHE A 160 32.67 17.13 -16.28
C PHE A 160 31.29 16.92 -16.91
N MET A 161 31.10 17.30 -18.19
CA MET A 161 29.86 17.02 -18.93
C MET A 161 29.57 15.52 -19.03
N PHE A 162 30.57 14.72 -19.40
CA PHE A 162 30.39 13.27 -19.53
C PHE A 162 30.32 12.53 -18.19
N GLN A 163 30.97 13.07 -17.15
CA GLN A 163 30.71 12.64 -15.76
C GLN A 163 29.26 12.91 -15.34
N ALA A 164 28.73 14.10 -15.64
CA ALA A 164 27.34 14.44 -15.36
C ALA A 164 26.36 13.54 -16.12
N LEU A 165 26.64 13.25 -17.39
CA LEU A 165 25.83 12.35 -18.19
C LEU A 165 25.84 10.92 -17.66
N ASN A 166 27.01 10.41 -17.25
CA ASN A 166 27.14 9.12 -16.56
C ASN A 166 26.34 9.12 -15.25
N ALA A 167 26.47 10.16 -14.43
CA ALA A 167 25.73 10.31 -13.18
C ALA A 167 24.21 10.30 -13.42
N PHE A 168 23.70 11.03 -14.42
CA PHE A 168 22.28 11.01 -14.75
C PHE A 168 21.77 9.63 -15.20
N CYS A 169 22.58 8.88 -15.94
CA CYS A 169 22.27 7.49 -16.29
C CYS A 169 22.20 6.59 -15.05
N GLN A 170 23.16 6.71 -14.14
CA GLN A 170 23.20 5.93 -12.89
C GLN A 170 22.04 6.28 -11.96
N LEU A 171 21.81 7.58 -11.71
CA LEU A 171 20.72 8.07 -10.88
C LEU A 171 19.36 7.67 -11.43
N SER A 172 19.14 7.78 -12.75
CA SER A 172 17.91 7.33 -13.38
C SER A 172 17.68 5.83 -13.17
N ASN A 173 18.73 5.03 -13.38
CA ASN A 173 18.65 3.58 -13.21
C ASN A 173 18.35 3.18 -11.76
N GLN A 174 19.06 3.77 -10.80
CA GLN A 174 18.88 3.51 -9.37
C GLN A 174 17.52 3.99 -8.88
N THR A 175 17.07 5.17 -9.31
CA THR A 175 15.73 5.69 -9.01
C THR A 175 14.66 4.69 -9.44
N ILE A 176 14.73 4.21 -10.70
CA ILE A 176 13.78 3.22 -11.21
C ILE A 176 13.88 1.90 -10.43
N SER A 177 15.08 1.38 -10.22
CA SER A 177 15.29 0.08 -9.55
C SER A 177 14.80 0.07 -8.10
N ASN A 178 15.13 1.11 -7.33
CA ASN A 178 14.72 1.25 -5.93
C ASN A 178 13.20 1.41 -5.82
N ARG A 179 12.61 2.26 -6.67
CA ARG A 179 11.15 2.47 -6.70
C ARG A 179 10.41 1.24 -7.20
N LEU A 180 10.96 0.46 -8.13
CA LEU A 180 10.39 -0.82 -8.56
C LEU A 180 10.39 -1.86 -7.43
N THR A 181 11.45 -1.92 -6.63
CA THR A 181 11.50 -2.80 -5.45
C THR A 181 10.36 -2.47 -4.48
N GLN A 182 10.18 -1.18 -4.18
CA GLN A 182 9.05 -0.71 -3.34
C GLN A 182 7.70 -1.02 -4.00
N PHE A 183 7.55 -0.74 -5.30
CA PHE A 183 6.33 -1.02 -6.06
C PHE A 183 5.97 -2.51 -6.01
N TYR A 184 6.91 -3.42 -6.23
CA TYR A 184 6.64 -4.86 -6.19
C TYR A 184 6.24 -5.36 -4.80
N SER A 185 6.71 -4.71 -3.74
CA SER A 185 6.30 -5.01 -2.36
C SER A 185 4.95 -4.37 -1.94
N SER A 186 4.44 -3.42 -2.71
CA SER A 186 3.16 -2.78 -2.43
C SER A 186 1.97 -3.72 -2.70
N GLN A 187 0.87 -3.49 -2.00
CA GLN A 187 -0.25 -4.44 -1.93
C GLN A 187 -1.42 -4.01 -2.82
N TYR A 188 -1.89 -4.91 -3.66
CA TYR A 188 -3.20 -4.82 -4.31
C TYR A 188 -4.26 -5.45 -3.42
N VAL A 189 -5.28 -4.67 -3.03
CA VAL A 189 -6.33 -5.13 -2.11
C VAL A 189 -7.64 -5.39 -2.87
N SER A 190 -8.15 -6.60 -2.78
CA SER A 190 -9.50 -6.93 -3.26
C SER A 190 -10.14 -8.03 -2.43
N ALA A 191 -11.36 -7.78 -1.95
CA ALA A 191 -12.17 -8.77 -1.24
C ALA A 191 -12.74 -9.86 -2.16
N SER A 192 -12.71 -9.64 -3.48
CA SER A 192 -13.25 -10.56 -4.48
C SER A 192 -12.41 -10.63 -5.75
N VAL A 193 -12.48 -11.74 -6.48
CA VAL A 193 -11.77 -11.91 -7.76
C VAL A 193 -12.16 -10.79 -8.73
N THR A 194 -11.18 -9.94 -9.06
CA THR A 194 -11.29 -8.88 -10.06
C THR A 194 -11.20 -9.49 -11.45
N SER A 195 -12.07 -9.05 -12.36
CA SER A 195 -12.06 -9.58 -13.74
C SER A 195 -10.82 -9.14 -14.53
N LEU A 196 -10.42 -9.92 -15.53
CA LEU A 196 -9.23 -9.66 -16.36
C LEU A 196 -9.20 -8.25 -16.96
N GLN A 197 -10.33 -7.76 -17.46
CA GLN A 197 -10.41 -6.42 -18.08
C GLN A 197 -10.26 -5.32 -17.02
N VAL A 198 -10.89 -5.46 -15.87
CA VAL A 198 -10.80 -4.50 -14.76
C VAL A 198 -9.39 -4.50 -14.18
N LEU A 199 -8.81 -5.68 -13.94
CA LEU A 199 -7.44 -5.81 -13.45
C LEU A 199 -6.46 -5.16 -14.44
N LYS A 200 -6.54 -5.45 -15.74
CA LYS A 200 -5.68 -4.81 -16.76
C LYS A 200 -5.79 -3.29 -16.79
N SER A 201 -7.01 -2.75 -16.66
CA SER A 201 -7.23 -1.30 -16.62
C SER A 201 -6.61 -0.67 -15.36
N GLN A 202 -6.84 -1.30 -14.20
CA GLN A 202 -6.30 -0.86 -12.92
C GLN A 202 -4.76 -0.92 -12.90
N THR A 203 -4.16 -2.02 -13.40
CA THR A 203 -2.71 -2.14 -13.45
C THR A 203 -2.07 -1.16 -14.43
N GLN A 204 -2.68 -0.90 -15.58
CA GLN A 204 -2.19 0.12 -16.53
C GLN A 204 -2.24 1.53 -15.94
N ALA A 205 -3.34 1.89 -15.28
CA ALA A 205 -3.48 3.18 -14.61
C ALA A 205 -2.43 3.33 -13.49
N PHE A 206 -2.31 2.31 -12.64
CA PHE A 206 -1.39 2.33 -11.51
C PHE A 206 0.08 2.36 -11.95
N VAL A 207 0.46 1.61 -12.99
CA VAL A 207 1.82 1.68 -13.56
C VAL A 207 2.09 3.04 -14.21
N SER A 208 1.08 3.68 -14.81
CA SER A 208 1.24 5.04 -15.36
C SER A 208 1.44 6.07 -14.25
N GLN A 209 0.69 5.95 -13.15
CA GLN A 209 0.87 6.78 -11.96
C GLN A 209 2.26 6.57 -11.34
N PHE A 210 2.68 5.31 -11.19
CA PHE A 210 4.02 4.96 -10.73
C PHE A 210 5.10 5.69 -11.54
N LYS A 211 5.06 5.58 -12.87
CA LYS A 211 6.02 6.27 -13.77
C LYS A 211 6.02 7.78 -13.58
N SER A 212 4.84 8.41 -13.49
CA SER A 212 4.75 9.85 -13.29
C SER A 212 5.29 10.30 -11.93
N SER A 213 5.00 9.54 -10.86
CA SER A 213 5.46 9.86 -9.51
C SER A 213 6.98 9.82 -9.44
N ILE A 214 7.61 8.74 -9.91
CA ILE A 214 9.06 8.58 -9.83
C ILE A 214 9.81 9.66 -10.63
N THR A 215 9.26 10.07 -11.78
CA THR A 215 9.84 11.13 -12.59
C THR A 215 9.73 12.48 -11.88
N ASN A 216 8.55 12.81 -11.35
CA ASN A 216 8.33 14.09 -10.68
C ASN A 216 9.20 14.23 -9.42
N ASP A 217 9.32 13.17 -8.61
CA ASP A 217 10.12 13.20 -7.38
C ASP A 217 11.62 13.41 -7.69
N PHE A 218 12.11 12.75 -8.75
CA PHE A 218 13.49 12.92 -9.21
C PHE A 218 13.74 14.33 -9.77
N LEU A 219 12.84 14.85 -10.61
CA LEU A 219 12.97 16.18 -11.19
C LEU A 219 12.87 17.29 -10.14
N LEU A 220 11.99 17.13 -9.15
CA LEU A 220 11.88 18.07 -8.04
C LEU A 220 13.19 18.15 -7.26
N SER A 221 13.77 16.99 -6.93
CA SER A 221 15.06 16.92 -6.23
C SER A 221 16.18 17.60 -7.03
N LEU A 222 16.29 17.29 -8.32
CA LEU A 222 17.28 17.90 -9.21
C LEU A 222 17.08 19.42 -9.35
N LEU A 223 15.84 19.87 -9.48
CA LEU A 223 15.49 21.29 -9.57
C LEU A 223 15.89 22.04 -8.30
N THR A 224 15.58 21.50 -7.11
CA THR A 224 15.95 22.13 -5.85
C THR A 224 17.46 22.33 -5.73
N ILE A 225 18.25 21.33 -6.14
CA ILE A 225 19.73 21.41 -6.15
C ILE A 225 20.21 22.49 -7.12
N ARG A 226 19.70 22.49 -8.36
CA ARG A 226 20.08 23.47 -9.40
C ARG A 226 19.77 24.90 -8.97
N THR A 227 18.55 25.16 -8.51
CA THR A 227 18.14 26.49 -8.04
C THR A 227 18.94 26.92 -6.82
N THR A 228 19.21 26.03 -5.87
CA THR A 228 20.01 26.36 -4.68
C THR A 228 21.47 26.67 -5.04
N THR A 229 22.04 25.94 -6.00
CA THR A 229 23.39 26.18 -6.54
C THR A 229 23.48 27.58 -7.15
N GLN A 230 22.52 27.94 -7.99
CA GLN A 230 22.44 29.26 -8.61
C GLN A 230 22.21 30.37 -7.57
N SER A 231 21.26 30.20 -6.66
CA SER A 231 20.87 31.23 -5.68
C SER A 231 21.98 31.54 -4.68
N ASN A 232 22.82 30.56 -4.34
CA ASN A 232 24.04 30.80 -3.55
C ASN A 232 25.24 31.25 -4.40
N SER A 233 25.06 31.32 -5.72
CA SER A 233 26.10 31.60 -6.70
C SER A 233 27.33 30.70 -6.51
N LEU A 234 27.12 29.40 -6.26
CA LEU A 234 28.22 28.50 -5.91
C LEU A 234 29.28 28.48 -7.01
N PHE A 235 30.53 28.69 -6.64
CA PHE A 235 31.63 28.93 -7.56
C PHE A 235 32.03 27.64 -8.31
N SER A 236 32.23 27.74 -9.62
CA SER A 236 32.73 26.63 -10.44
C SER A 236 34.24 26.52 -10.29
N GLY A 237 34.75 25.32 -10.06
CA GLY A 237 36.18 25.00 -10.07
C GLY A 237 36.86 25.28 -11.41
N GLN A 238 36.06 25.33 -12.48
CA GLN A 238 36.50 25.70 -13.83
C GLN A 238 36.31 27.18 -14.14
N LEU A 239 35.94 28.03 -13.17
CA LEU A 239 35.72 29.48 -13.40
C LEU A 239 34.68 29.81 -14.50
N THR A 240 33.84 28.85 -14.88
CA THR A 240 32.84 29.01 -15.95
C THR A 240 31.70 29.97 -15.59
N ASN A 241 31.42 30.17 -14.30
CA ASN A 241 30.37 31.11 -13.86
C ASN A 241 30.93 32.45 -13.36
N TYR A 242 32.12 32.46 -12.78
CA TYR A 242 32.78 33.63 -12.25
C TYR A 242 34.29 33.52 -12.48
N TYR A 243 34.92 34.61 -12.93
CA TYR A 243 36.37 34.72 -13.08
C TYR A 243 36.95 35.63 -11.99
N LEU A 244 38.23 35.42 -11.69
CA LEU A 244 38.93 36.10 -10.59
C LEU A 244 40.01 37.05 -11.13
N VAL A 245 40.06 38.25 -10.55
CA VAL A 245 41.06 39.26 -10.90
C VAL A 245 41.65 39.84 -9.62
N ARG A 246 42.97 40.02 -9.63
CA ARG A 246 43.71 40.71 -8.57
C ARG A 246 43.74 42.21 -8.85
N GLU A 247 43.38 43.00 -7.84
CA GLU A 247 43.54 44.46 -7.89
C GLU A 247 44.77 44.92 -7.08
N ASN A 248 45.06 46.23 -7.10
CA ASN A 248 46.30 46.84 -6.63
C ASN A 248 46.63 46.59 -5.13
N ASN A 249 45.67 46.09 -4.33
CA ASN A 249 45.79 45.93 -2.87
C ASN A 249 46.05 44.48 -2.41
N ASN A 250 46.43 43.55 -3.28
CA ASN A 250 46.50 42.09 -3.04
C ASN A 250 45.15 41.37 -2.92
N ASP A 251 44.06 42.12 -2.81
CA ASP A 251 42.70 41.58 -2.81
C ASP A 251 42.34 40.95 -4.17
N VAL A 252 41.61 39.84 -4.11
CA VAL A 252 41.07 39.15 -5.29
C VAL A 252 39.57 39.38 -5.35
N TYR A 253 39.11 39.92 -6.48
CA TYR A 253 37.70 40.17 -6.76
C TYR A 253 37.16 39.13 -7.74
N SER A 254 35.86 38.86 -7.60
CA SER A 254 35.13 37.92 -8.45
C SER A 254 34.13 38.67 -9.32
N TYR A 255 34.10 38.32 -10.60
CA TYR A 255 33.20 38.91 -11.59
C TYR A 255 32.46 37.82 -12.34
N SER A 256 31.18 38.06 -12.63
CA SER A 256 30.37 37.09 -13.37
C SER A 256 30.80 36.97 -14.83
N VAL A 257 30.82 35.74 -15.32
CA VAL A 257 31.11 35.43 -16.73
C VAL A 257 29.89 35.76 -17.61
N TRP A 258 30.17 36.16 -18.84
CA TRP A 258 29.16 36.44 -19.86
C TRP A 258 29.26 35.44 -21.01
N TYR A 259 28.16 34.74 -21.30
CA TYR A 259 28.01 33.91 -22.48
C TYR A 259 27.17 34.69 -23.50
N GLY A 260 27.85 35.39 -24.41
CA GLY A 260 27.22 36.36 -25.30
C GLY A 260 26.59 37.52 -24.51
N ASN A 261 25.29 37.74 -24.66
CA ASN A 261 24.55 38.79 -23.92
C ASN A 261 23.93 38.28 -22.61
N CYS A 262 24.25 37.06 -22.18
CA CYS A 262 23.69 36.44 -20.97
C CYS A 262 24.74 36.40 -19.86
N ASN A 263 24.40 36.95 -18.69
CA ASN A 263 25.29 37.04 -17.54
C ASN A 263 24.97 35.95 -16.50
N CYS A 264 26.00 35.22 -16.04
CA CYS A 264 25.88 34.12 -15.08
C CYS A 264 25.33 34.51 -13.69
N SER A 265 25.47 35.77 -13.28
CA SER A 265 24.84 36.28 -12.04
C SER A 265 23.33 36.43 -12.17
N SER A 266 22.81 36.57 -13.39
CA SER A 266 21.37 36.75 -13.66
C SER A 266 20.67 35.44 -14.04
N SER A 267 21.36 34.53 -14.73
CA SER A 267 20.83 33.22 -15.09
C SER A 267 21.94 32.16 -15.08
N ALA A 268 21.66 31.03 -14.42
CA ALA A 268 22.53 29.86 -14.48
C ALA A 268 22.52 29.15 -15.85
N THR A 269 21.49 29.41 -16.68
CA THR A 269 21.30 28.75 -17.97
C THR A 269 22.06 29.42 -19.11
N CYS A 270 22.85 30.47 -18.87
CA CYS A 270 23.62 31.10 -19.95
C CYS A 270 24.62 30.09 -20.52
N ALA A 271 24.53 29.87 -21.83
CA ALA A 271 25.36 28.91 -22.55
C ALA A 271 25.48 29.27 -24.03
N TYR A 272 26.52 28.78 -24.70
CA TYR A 272 26.66 28.78 -26.15
C TYR A 272 27.32 27.46 -26.62
N GLU A 273 27.32 27.17 -27.92
CA GLU A 273 27.93 25.93 -28.46
C GLU A 273 29.41 25.82 -28.09
N SER A 274 29.79 24.72 -27.45
CA SER A 274 31.11 24.52 -26.88
C SER A 274 32.19 24.57 -27.97
N PRO A 275 33.16 25.51 -27.85
CA PRO A 275 34.22 25.69 -28.81
C PRO A 275 35.44 24.82 -28.48
N ILE A 276 36.29 24.63 -29.47
CA ILE A 276 37.66 24.16 -29.33
C ILE A 276 38.54 25.31 -29.82
N TYR A 277 39.40 25.82 -28.94
CA TYR A 277 40.30 26.92 -29.25
C TYR A 277 41.67 26.46 -29.74
N ASP A 278 42.36 27.31 -30.48
CA ASP A 278 43.81 27.21 -30.63
C ASP A 278 44.52 27.93 -29.47
N PRO A 279 45.85 27.79 -29.32
CA PRO A 279 46.62 28.51 -28.30
C PRO A 279 46.62 30.04 -28.44
N SER A 280 46.00 30.59 -29.50
CA SER A 280 45.89 32.03 -29.79
C SER A 280 44.46 32.56 -29.62
N ASP A 281 43.59 31.83 -28.91
CA ASP A 281 42.18 32.20 -28.64
C ASP A 281 41.26 32.21 -29.85
N SER A 282 41.64 31.54 -30.95
CA SER A 282 40.80 31.44 -32.13
C SER A 282 39.99 30.15 -32.10
N VAL A 283 38.68 30.27 -32.31
CA VAL A 283 37.77 29.11 -32.38
C VAL A 283 38.10 28.27 -33.63
N LEU A 284 38.58 27.05 -33.41
CA LEU A 284 38.90 26.07 -34.46
C LEU A 284 37.66 25.28 -34.91
N PHE A 285 36.80 24.94 -33.95
CA PHE A 285 35.62 24.12 -34.16
C PHE A 285 34.62 24.35 -33.02
N THR A 286 33.34 24.49 -33.34
CA THR A 286 32.26 24.36 -32.34
C THR A 286 31.68 22.97 -32.44
N VAL A 287 31.48 22.31 -31.30
CA VAL A 287 30.93 20.94 -31.25
C VAL A 287 29.41 21.02 -31.37
N PRO A 288 28.80 20.64 -32.51
CA PRO A 288 27.37 20.81 -32.73
C PRO A 288 26.56 20.02 -31.70
N GLY A 289 25.58 20.68 -31.10
CA GLY A 289 24.72 20.08 -30.09
C GLY A 289 25.30 20.05 -28.68
N ILE A 290 26.59 20.38 -28.48
CA ILE A 290 27.18 20.46 -27.13
C ILE A 290 27.36 21.92 -26.74
N TYR A 291 26.97 22.27 -25.52
CA TYR A 291 27.00 23.62 -25.00
C TYR A 291 27.95 23.74 -23.80
N ALA A 292 28.68 24.85 -23.72
CA ALA A 292 29.39 25.30 -22.53
C ALA A 292 28.65 26.51 -21.93
N GLY A 293 28.67 26.66 -20.60
CA GLY A 293 27.86 27.66 -19.90
C GLY A 293 28.26 27.82 -18.44
N CYS A 294 27.52 28.68 -17.72
CA CYS A 294 27.83 29.05 -16.33
C CYS A 294 28.08 27.83 -15.44
N TYR A 295 27.16 26.87 -15.50
CA TYR A 295 27.27 25.59 -14.81
C TYR A 295 27.24 24.46 -15.83
N ILE A 296 28.12 23.48 -15.65
CA ILE A 296 28.26 22.33 -16.55
C ILE A 296 26.94 21.59 -16.73
N ILE A 297 26.19 21.37 -15.65
CA ILE A 297 24.89 20.68 -15.72
C ILE A 297 23.86 21.50 -16.51
N GLU A 298 23.81 22.82 -16.34
CA GLU A 298 22.86 23.67 -17.05
C GLU A 298 23.15 23.72 -18.55
N ALA A 299 24.43 23.73 -18.92
CA ALA A 299 24.87 23.67 -20.32
C ALA A 299 24.61 22.27 -20.91
N LEU A 300 24.90 21.20 -20.16
CA LEU A 300 24.62 19.83 -20.58
C LEU A 300 23.13 19.60 -20.81
N LEU A 301 22.27 20.09 -19.93
CA LEU A 301 20.81 19.95 -20.06
C LEU A 301 20.25 20.58 -21.34
N GLN A 302 20.87 21.67 -21.80
CA GLN A 302 20.57 22.32 -23.08
C GLN A 302 21.21 21.61 -24.29
N SER A 303 22.24 20.80 -24.04
CA SER A 303 22.92 20.03 -25.09
C SER A 303 22.05 18.89 -25.60
N ASP A 304 22.36 18.42 -26.80
CA ASP A 304 21.87 17.18 -27.40
C ASP A 304 23.06 16.29 -27.82
N LEU A 305 22.78 15.15 -28.43
CA LEU A 305 23.80 14.17 -28.81
C LEU A 305 24.08 14.17 -30.33
N GLN A 306 23.72 15.23 -31.07
CA GLN A 306 23.79 15.27 -32.52
C GLN A 306 25.19 14.91 -33.06
N CYS A 307 26.26 15.48 -32.47
CA CYS A 307 27.63 15.16 -32.88
C CYS A 307 27.99 13.68 -32.66
N PHE A 308 27.47 13.04 -31.62
CA PHE A 308 27.80 11.66 -31.23
C PHE A 308 27.11 10.59 -32.08
N TYR A 309 26.13 10.98 -32.89
CA TYR A 309 25.57 10.16 -33.97
C TYR A 309 26.30 10.34 -35.31
N ASN A 310 27.25 11.28 -35.41
CA ASN A 310 27.92 11.64 -36.65
C ASN A 310 29.42 11.32 -36.61
N GLU A 311 29.83 10.30 -37.37
CA GLU A 311 31.23 9.85 -37.45
C GLU A 311 32.19 10.96 -37.88
N THR A 312 31.77 11.84 -38.79
CA THR A 312 32.60 12.98 -39.23
C THR A 312 32.83 13.96 -38.08
N CYS A 313 31.83 14.16 -37.22
CA CYS A 313 31.94 15.05 -36.08
C CYS A 313 32.88 14.47 -35.01
N ILE A 314 32.71 13.20 -34.66
CA ILE A 314 33.60 12.51 -33.71
C ILE A 314 35.05 12.51 -34.20
N ASN A 315 35.29 12.15 -35.47
CA ASN A 315 36.64 12.15 -36.04
C ASN A 315 37.27 13.55 -36.01
N LYS A 316 36.45 14.59 -36.21
CA LYS A 316 36.91 15.98 -36.12
C LYS A 316 37.25 16.37 -34.69
N ILE A 317 36.44 16.01 -33.69
CA ILE A 317 36.76 16.17 -32.27
C ILE A 317 38.12 15.54 -31.98
N GLN A 318 38.28 14.25 -32.31
CA GLN A 318 39.53 13.50 -32.06
C GLN A 318 40.76 14.13 -32.70
N SER A 319 40.63 14.79 -33.86
CA SER A 319 41.75 15.44 -34.54
C SER A 319 42.37 16.61 -33.75
N TYR A 320 41.65 17.15 -32.77
CA TYR A 320 42.13 18.23 -31.90
C TYR A 320 42.71 17.74 -30.56
N PHE A 321 42.73 16.42 -30.34
CA PHE A 321 43.38 15.83 -29.17
C PHE A 321 44.87 15.62 -29.43
N PRO A 322 45.72 15.64 -28.38
CA PRO A 322 47.15 15.39 -28.54
C PRO A 322 47.46 14.07 -29.26
N TYR A 323 48.45 14.04 -30.14
CA TYR A 323 48.75 12.89 -31.00
C TYR A 323 49.11 11.59 -30.26
N TYR A 324 49.52 11.69 -28.99
CA TYR A 324 49.85 10.55 -28.13
C TYR A 324 48.62 9.95 -27.44
N LEU A 325 47.48 10.65 -27.48
CA LEU A 325 46.18 10.18 -27.04
C LEU A 325 45.42 9.65 -28.26
N SER A 326 45.13 8.35 -28.27
CA SER A 326 44.30 7.74 -29.31
C SER A 326 43.29 6.80 -28.69
N MET A 327 42.03 6.92 -29.12
CA MET A 327 40.92 6.10 -28.64
C MET A 327 40.05 5.72 -29.83
N ASN A 328 39.56 4.49 -29.86
CA ASN A 328 38.63 4.08 -30.90
C ASN A 328 37.19 4.41 -30.46
N LEU A 329 36.61 5.47 -31.02
CA LEU A 329 35.25 5.91 -30.69
C LEU A 329 34.27 5.41 -31.73
N THR A 330 33.21 4.76 -31.26
CA THR A 330 32.08 4.34 -32.11
C THR A 330 30.93 5.31 -31.92
N THR A 331 30.31 5.75 -33.03
CA THR A 331 29.09 6.56 -32.99
C THR A 331 27.94 5.81 -32.31
N LEU A 332 26.99 6.56 -31.77
CA LEU A 332 25.71 6.03 -31.33
C LEU A 332 24.88 5.54 -32.54
N ASP A 333 23.99 4.58 -32.33
CA ASP A 333 23.18 3.93 -33.38
C ASP A 333 21.77 4.52 -33.43
N VAL A 334 21.48 5.28 -34.48
CA VAL A 334 20.17 5.92 -34.71
C VAL A 334 19.02 4.90 -34.73
N SER A 335 19.28 3.64 -35.11
CA SER A 335 18.24 2.60 -35.18
C SER A 335 17.72 2.12 -33.83
N LEU A 336 18.43 2.43 -32.74
CA LEU A 336 18.03 2.08 -31.37
C LEU A 336 17.12 3.12 -30.72
N LEU A 337 16.92 4.28 -31.36
CA LEU A 337 16.03 5.34 -30.90
C LEU A 337 14.56 4.92 -31.10
N VAL A 338 13.77 4.89 -30.02
CA VAL A 338 12.34 4.54 -30.05
C VAL A 338 11.48 5.73 -29.64
N ARG A 339 11.91 6.44 -28.60
CA ARG A 339 11.20 7.55 -27.97
C ARG A 339 11.81 8.91 -28.30
N PHE A 340 13.13 8.98 -28.35
CA PHE A 340 13.86 10.24 -28.54
C PHE A 340 14.37 10.37 -29.98
N SER A 341 14.87 11.58 -30.31
CA SER A 341 15.51 11.88 -31.58
C SER A 341 16.97 12.28 -31.36
N MET A 342 17.76 12.38 -32.44
CA MET A 342 19.16 12.84 -32.33
C MET A 342 19.29 14.28 -31.83
N SER A 343 18.24 15.10 -32.00
CA SER A 343 18.16 16.49 -31.52
C SER A 343 17.38 16.64 -30.21
N SER A 344 17.00 15.52 -29.57
CA SER A 344 16.40 15.58 -28.24
C SER A 344 17.47 16.00 -27.25
N THR A 345 17.18 17.05 -26.46
CA THR A 345 18.13 17.55 -25.47
C THR A 345 18.32 16.55 -24.34
N ILE A 346 19.45 16.64 -23.64
CA ILE A 346 19.70 15.85 -22.45
C ILE A 346 18.64 16.13 -21.38
N GLN A 347 18.10 17.36 -21.30
CA GLN A 347 16.95 17.62 -20.44
C GLN A 347 15.71 16.82 -20.85
N GLU A 348 15.36 16.72 -22.13
CA GLU A 348 14.24 15.87 -22.56
C GLU A 348 14.43 14.40 -22.17
N LEU A 349 15.67 13.90 -22.22
CA LEU A 349 16.00 12.55 -21.76
C LEU A 349 15.82 12.43 -20.24
N ILE A 350 16.33 13.38 -19.45
CA ILE A 350 16.28 13.40 -17.98
C ILE A 350 14.85 13.58 -17.45
N ASP A 351 14.04 14.41 -18.09
CA ASP A 351 12.61 14.58 -17.85
C ASP A 351 11.83 13.26 -18.01
N ASN A 352 12.50 12.23 -18.53
CA ASN A 352 11.98 10.91 -18.79
C ASN A 352 12.86 9.79 -18.21
N LEU A 353 13.70 10.11 -17.21
CA LEU A 353 14.61 9.20 -16.53
C LEU A 353 15.53 8.42 -17.49
N MET A 354 15.93 9.06 -18.59
CA MET A 354 16.70 8.46 -19.68
C MET A 354 16.04 7.21 -20.30
N VAL A 355 14.73 6.96 -20.10
CA VAL A 355 14.08 5.72 -20.54
C VAL A 355 13.59 5.80 -21.98
N GLU A 356 14.19 4.99 -22.84
CA GLU A 356 13.78 4.78 -24.24
C GLU A 356 12.49 3.96 -24.32
N LYS A 357 12.39 2.88 -23.54
CA LYS A 357 11.26 1.96 -23.63
C LYS A 357 10.88 1.38 -22.28
N TRP A 358 9.59 1.38 -22.00
CA TRP A 358 8.98 0.60 -20.92
C TRP A 358 8.23 -0.60 -21.50
N ASN A 359 8.46 -1.79 -20.95
CA ASN A 359 7.72 -3.02 -21.27
C ASN A 359 6.97 -3.49 -20.02
N ASN A 360 5.65 -3.37 -20.02
CA ASN A 360 4.81 -3.75 -18.89
C ASN A 360 3.99 -4.98 -19.23
N ALA A 361 3.95 -5.98 -18.34
CA ALA A 361 3.10 -7.15 -18.46
C ALA A 361 2.21 -7.31 -17.21
N THR A 362 0.95 -7.69 -17.43
CA THR A 362 0.02 -8.10 -16.36
C THR A 362 -0.30 -9.58 -16.53
N ILE A 363 0.06 -10.38 -15.53
CA ILE A 363 -0.03 -11.85 -15.52
C ILE A 363 -1.27 -12.25 -14.71
N TYR A 364 -2.41 -12.39 -15.37
CA TYR A 364 -3.69 -12.62 -14.69
C TYR A 364 -3.78 -13.95 -13.93
N ASP A 365 -3.20 -15.03 -14.47
CA ASP A 365 -3.20 -16.32 -13.77
C ASP A 365 -2.38 -16.26 -12.48
N GLY A 366 -1.32 -15.45 -12.44
CA GLY A 366 -0.57 -15.17 -11.20
C GLY A 366 -1.47 -14.50 -10.16
N TYR A 367 -2.19 -13.44 -10.55
CA TYR A 367 -3.17 -12.78 -9.69
C TYR A 367 -4.26 -13.74 -9.19
N TYR A 368 -4.86 -14.52 -10.09
CA TYR A 368 -5.95 -15.44 -9.76
C TYR A 368 -5.52 -16.51 -8.77
N ASN A 369 -4.31 -17.05 -8.95
CA ASN A 369 -3.72 -18.05 -8.07
C ASN A 369 -3.38 -17.49 -6.69
N GLU A 370 -2.97 -16.22 -6.58
CA GLU A 370 -2.70 -15.58 -5.29
C GLU A 370 -3.99 -15.17 -4.54
N CYS A 371 -5.04 -14.71 -5.25
CA CYS A 371 -6.35 -14.43 -4.64
C CYS A 371 -7.00 -15.68 -4.01
N GLN A 372 -6.72 -16.87 -4.56
CA GLN A 372 -7.22 -18.16 -4.06
C GLN A 372 -8.72 -18.10 -3.72
N PRO A 373 -9.62 -18.01 -4.71
CA PRO A 373 -11.04 -17.84 -4.46
C PRO A 373 -11.60 -19.00 -3.60
N SER A 374 -12.16 -18.68 -2.44
CA SER A 374 -12.76 -19.68 -1.54
C SER A 374 -14.12 -20.14 -2.04
N LYS A 375 -14.96 -19.17 -2.44
CA LYS A 375 -16.37 -19.38 -2.72
C LYS A 375 -16.86 -18.39 -3.76
N CYS A 376 -17.49 -18.90 -4.83
CA CYS A 376 -18.17 -18.11 -5.84
C CYS A 376 -19.68 -18.34 -5.78
N SER A 377 -20.45 -17.25 -5.77
CA SER A 377 -21.91 -17.28 -5.76
C SER A 377 -22.49 -16.41 -6.88
N TYR A 378 -23.58 -16.86 -7.53
CA TYR A 378 -24.28 -16.10 -8.55
C TYR A 378 -25.81 -16.32 -8.50
N SER A 379 -26.58 -15.33 -9.01
CA SER A 379 -28.06 -15.33 -9.02
C SER A 379 -28.61 -15.03 -10.42
N TYR A 380 -29.69 -15.71 -10.85
CA TYR A 380 -30.25 -15.57 -12.21
C TYR A 380 -31.35 -14.50 -12.31
N GLN A 381 -31.20 -13.52 -13.22
CA GLN A 381 -32.25 -12.60 -13.67
C GLN A 381 -31.96 -12.14 -15.11
N GLY A 382 -32.99 -12.08 -15.97
CA GLY A 382 -32.84 -11.84 -17.42
C GLY A 382 -32.78 -10.36 -17.83
N ASN A 383 -31.91 -10.10 -18.84
CA ASN A 383 -31.78 -8.96 -19.77
C ASN A 383 -31.75 -7.51 -19.22
N GLN A 384 -30.59 -6.84 -19.24
CA GLN A 384 -30.15 -5.92 -20.33
C GLN A 384 -28.75 -5.28 -20.09
N THR A 385 -27.99 -5.23 -21.19
CA THR A 385 -26.94 -4.29 -21.67
C THR A 385 -25.94 -3.58 -20.72
N ILE A 386 -24.65 -3.80 -21.00
CA ILE A 386 -23.47 -3.09 -20.48
C ILE A 386 -23.01 -2.07 -21.53
N SER A 387 -22.71 -0.84 -21.10
CA SER A 387 -21.97 0.16 -21.86
C SER A 387 -20.60 0.40 -21.22
N ASN A 388 -19.57 0.49 -22.07
CA ASN A 388 -18.20 0.89 -21.72
C ASN A 388 -18.06 2.41 -21.81
N ARG A 389 -17.26 3.04 -20.92
CA ARG A 389 -15.99 3.72 -21.29
C ARG A 389 -15.24 4.35 -20.10
N LEU A 390 -13.91 4.32 -20.25
CA LEU A 390 -12.82 4.99 -19.52
C LEU A 390 -13.07 6.49 -19.27
N THR A 391 -12.46 7.04 -18.21
CA THR A 391 -11.36 8.05 -18.26
C THR A 391 -10.61 8.07 -16.90
N GLN A 392 -9.29 7.80 -16.85
CA GLN A 392 -8.22 8.74 -16.43
C GLN A 392 -8.67 9.98 -15.60
N PHE A 393 -7.98 10.32 -14.49
CA PHE A 393 -6.94 11.37 -14.56
C PHE A 393 -6.30 11.90 -13.25
N TYR A 394 -6.82 11.84 -12.01
CA TYR A 394 -6.12 12.54 -10.88
C TYR A 394 -5.56 11.65 -9.76
N SER A 395 -4.44 10.99 -10.12
CA SER A 395 -3.27 10.49 -9.35
C SER A 395 -3.33 10.01 -7.89
N SER A 396 -4.48 9.82 -7.25
CA SER A 396 -4.63 8.88 -6.14
C SER A 396 -6.02 8.25 -6.26
N GLN A 397 -6.09 6.98 -6.65
CA GLN A 397 -7.39 6.32 -6.77
C GLN A 397 -7.95 6.07 -5.38
N TYR A 398 -9.10 6.69 -5.10
CA TYR A 398 -9.93 6.26 -3.99
C TYR A 398 -10.54 4.90 -4.35
N VAL A 399 -9.85 3.82 -3.95
CA VAL A 399 -10.28 2.45 -4.20
C VAL A 399 -11.18 2.01 -3.07
N SER A 400 -12.47 1.86 -3.37
CA SER A 400 -13.41 1.18 -2.48
C SER A 400 -14.10 0.06 -3.23
N ALA A 401 -14.15 -1.12 -2.62
CA ALA A 401 -14.86 -2.28 -3.16
C ALA A 401 -16.40 -2.12 -3.10
N SER A 402 -16.90 -1.07 -2.43
CA SER A 402 -18.32 -0.75 -2.30
C SER A 402 -18.57 0.77 -2.26
N VAL A 403 -19.81 1.19 -2.53
CA VAL A 403 -20.21 2.60 -2.37
C VAL A 403 -19.97 3.01 -0.91
N THR A 404 -19.11 4.00 -0.72
CA THR A 404 -18.75 4.52 0.61
C THR A 404 -19.75 5.57 1.05
N SER A 405 -20.11 5.57 2.34
CA SER A 405 -20.99 6.59 2.91
C SER A 405 -20.37 7.99 2.83
N LEU A 406 -21.21 9.03 2.71
CA LEU A 406 -20.77 10.43 2.71
C LEU A 406 -19.89 10.78 3.93
N GLN A 407 -20.20 10.22 5.10
CA GLN A 407 -19.46 10.50 6.33
C GLN A 407 -18.07 9.84 6.34
N LEU A 408 -17.96 8.61 5.83
CA LEU A 408 -16.68 7.93 5.69
C LEU A 408 -15.82 8.60 4.62
N LEU A 409 -16.40 8.96 3.46
CA LEU A 409 -15.71 9.71 2.41
C LEU A 409 -15.17 11.05 2.96
N LYS A 410 -15.98 11.79 3.73
CA LYS A 410 -15.54 13.01 4.43
C LYS A 410 -14.32 12.79 5.31
N SER A 411 -14.35 11.77 6.16
CA SER A 411 -13.23 11.48 7.05
C SER A 411 -11.96 11.09 6.30
N GLN A 412 -12.08 10.30 5.23
CA GLN A 412 -10.94 9.84 4.42
C GLN A 412 -10.35 10.98 3.59
N THR A 413 -11.18 11.86 3.01
CA THR A 413 -10.69 13.05 2.31
C THR A 413 -9.96 14.00 3.25
N GLN A 414 -10.47 14.22 4.47
CA GLN A 414 -9.79 15.07 5.45
C GLN A 414 -8.45 14.48 5.91
N ALA A 415 -8.41 13.16 6.16
CA ALA A 415 -7.18 12.45 6.51
C ALA A 415 -6.16 12.53 5.37
N PHE A 416 -6.59 12.28 4.13
CA PHE A 416 -5.75 12.37 2.94
C PHE A 416 -5.18 13.78 2.74
N VAL A 417 -6.00 14.83 2.83
CA VAL A 417 -5.53 16.22 2.67
C VAL A 417 -4.53 16.60 3.76
N SER A 418 -4.75 16.15 5.00
CA SER A 418 -3.82 16.40 6.10
C SER A 418 -2.49 15.67 5.87
N GLN A 419 -2.54 14.42 5.40
CA GLN A 419 -1.36 13.64 5.03
C GLN A 419 -0.61 14.26 3.85
N PHE A 420 -1.34 14.71 2.82
CA PHE A 420 -0.76 15.38 1.65
C PHE A 420 0.01 16.63 2.06
N LYS A 421 -0.60 17.53 2.83
CA LYS A 421 0.05 18.75 3.35
C LYS A 421 1.32 18.42 4.13
N SER A 422 1.23 17.50 5.09
CA SER A 422 2.40 17.11 5.88
C SER A 422 3.49 16.46 5.03
N SER A 423 3.13 15.68 4.02
CA SER A 423 4.11 15.00 3.16
C SER A 423 4.87 15.99 2.28
N ILE A 424 4.18 16.90 1.60
CA ILE A 424 4.82 17.83 0.67
C ILE A 424 5.74 18.81 1.41
N THR A 425 5.33 19.27 2.60
CA THR A 425 6.12 20.16 3.44
C THR A 425 7.39 19.45 3.91
N ASN A 426 7.24 18.28 4.53
CA ASN A 426 8.38 17.56 5.11
C ASN A 426 9.41 17.14 4.04
N ASP A 427 8.96 16.70 2.86
CA ASP A 427 9.85 16.20 1.81
C ASP A 427 10.63 17.35 1.15
N SER A 428 9.98 18.51 0.95
CA SER A 428 10.63 19.71 0.41
C SER A 428 11.65 20.29 1.41
N LEU A 429 11.30 20.39 2.69
CA LEU A 429 12.19 20.91 3.73
C LEU A 429 13.40 20.00 3.97
N LEU A 430 13.20 18.68 3.96
CA LEU A 430 14.30 17.74 4.12
C LEU A 430 15.29 17.84 2.95
N SER A 431 14.79 17.98 1.72
CA SER A 431 15.64 18.17 0.53
C SER A 431 16.45 19.46 0.63
N LEU A 432 15.79 20.58 0.96
CA LEU A 432 16.46 21.87 1.16
C LEU A 432 17.51 21.80 2.27
N LEU A 433 17.20 21.18 3.40
CA LEU A 433 18.14 21.03 4.51
C LEU A 433 19.34 20.15 4.15
N THR A 434 19.11 19.06 3.41
CA THR A 434 20.20 18.19 2.93
C THR A 434 21.16 18.99 2.05
N ILE A 435 20.63 19.83 1.15
CA ILE A 435 21.46 20.69 0.29
C ILE A 435 22.21 21.74 1.10
N ARG A 436 21.53 22.43 2.03
CA ARG A 436 22.14 23.45 2.91
C ARG A 436 23.33 22.89 3.70
N THR A 437 23.10 21.76 4.37
CA THR A 437 24.11 21.11 5.23
C THR A 437 25.28 20.54 4.43
N THR A 438 25.03 19.94 3.26
CA THR A 438 26.10 19.42 2.38
C THR A 438 26.92 20.55 1.75
N THR A 439 26.29 21.66 1.36
CA THR A 439 26.97 22.87 0.87
C THR A 439 27.96 23.40 1.91
N GLN A 440 27.51 23.58 3.15
CA GLN A 440 28.35 24.02 4.26
C GLN A 440 29.48 23.02 4.56
N SER A 441 29.13 21.74 4.61
CA SER A 441 30.04 20.65 4.99
C SER A 441 31.19 20.47 4.00
N ASN A 442 30.93 20.65 2.71
CA ASN A 442 31.99 20.70 1.69
C ASN A 442 32.70 22.06 1.62
N SER A 443 32.26 23.04 2.41
CA SER A 443 32.76 24.41 2.42
C SER A 443 32.69 25.04 1.03
N LEU A 444 31.64 24.78 0.25
CA LEU A 444 31.55 25.24 -1.15
C LEU A 444 31.63 26.77 -1.23
N LEU A 445 32.53 27.30 -2.06
CA LEU A 445 32.80 28.73 -2.21
C LEU A 445 31.63 29.42 -2.91
N SER A 446 31.19 30.57 -2.41
CA SER A 446 30.27 31.44 -3.14
C SER A 446 31.06 32.32 -4.10
N GLY A 447 30.58 32.49 -5.33
CA GLY A 447 31.17 33.38 -6.31
C GLY A 447 31.04 34.86 -6.00
N LEU A 448 30.25 35.22 -4.98
CA LEU A 448 30.27 36.57 -4.40
C LEU A 448 31.25 36.70 -3.23
N LEU A 449 31.99 35.64 -2.91
CA LEU A 449 32.98 35.59 -1.82
C LEU A 449 32.40 35.96 -0.44
N THR A 450 31.09 35.70 -0.24
CA THR A 450 30.39 36.01 1.01
C THR A 450 30.79 35.08 2.16
N ASN A 451 31.13 33.82 1.86
CA ASN A 451 31.57 32.86 2.89
C ASN A 451 33.08 32.82 3.11
N TYR A 452 33.87 33.04 2.05
CA TYR A 452 35.32 33.07 2.12
C TYR A 452 35.87 34.22 1.28
N GLY A 453 36.74 35.03 1.89
CA GLY A 453 37.56 36.00 1.19
C GLY A 453 38.84 35.36 0.65
N LEU A 454 39.43 36.02 -0.35
CA LEU A 454 40.62 35.58 -1.06
C LEU A 454 41.71 36.66 -1.02
N ASP A 455 42.94 36.28 -0.67
CA ASP A 455 44.10 37.18 -0.64
C ASP A 455 45.30 36.55 -1.36
N THR A 456 46.15 37.41 -1.93
CA THR A 456 47.40 37.05 -2.61
C THR A 456 48.59 37.78 -1.99
N PRO A 457 49.26 37.18 -0.99
CA PRO A 457 50.46 37.76 -0.39
C PRO A 457 51.49 38.13 -1.47
N SER A 458 52.10 39.31 -1.36
CA SER A 458 52.90 39.89 -2.46
C SER A 458 54.09 39.04 -2.94
N ASN A 459 54.54 38.06 -2.14
CA ASN A 459 55.64 37.15 -2.44
C ASN A 459 55.18 35.71 -2.81
N SER A 460 53.87 35.45 -2.93
CA SER A 460 53.33 34.14 -3.30
C SER A 460 52.65 34.19 -4.66
N ILE A 461 52.79 33.12 -5.42
CA ILE A 461 51.97 32.88 -6.62
C ILE A 461 50.64 32.21 -6.26
N TYR A 462 50.52 31.65 -5.05
CA TYR A 462 49.31 31.00 -4.58
C TYR A 462 48.35 32.00 -3.94
N VAL A 463 47.06 31.80 -4.19
CA VAL A 463 45.99 32.51 -3.48
C VAL A 463 45.67 31.74 -2.20
N TYR A 464 45.33 32.46 -1.14
CA TYR A 464 44.89 31.89 0.13
C TYR A 464 43.44 32.29 0.40
N SER A 465 42.69 31.38 1.03
CA SER A 465 41.33 31.66 1.49
C SER A 465 41.29 31.88 3.00
N TYR A 466 40.41 32.77 3.43
CA TYR A 466 40.08 32.95 4.84
C TYR A 466 38.57 33.03 5.02
N SER A 467 38.08 32.50 6.14
CA SER A 467 36.65 32.53 6.42
C SER A 467 36.16 33.94 6.72
N THR A 468 35.11 34.37 6.03
CA THR A 468 34.43 35.64 6.30
C THR A 468 33.77 35.60 7.68
N ARG A 469 33.73 36.76 8.34
CA ARG A 469 33.09 36.97 9.64
C ARG A 469 31.98 37.99 9.54
N TYR A 470 30.81 37.64 10.06
CA TYR A 470 29.65 38.50 10.20
C TYR A 470 29.49 38.81 11.70
N GLY A 471 30.06 39.95 12.14
CA GLY A 471 30.22 40.26 13.56
C GLY A 471 31.14 39.26 14.27
N ASN A 472 30.66 38.65 15.36
CA ASN A 472 31.40 37.61 16.10
C ASN A 472 31.19 36.19 15.54
N CYS A 473 30.45 36.03 14.44
CA CYS A 473 30.14 34.73 13.84
C CYS A 473 31.04 34.49 12.61
N SER A 474 31.69 33.32 12.54
CA SER A 474 32.57 32.95 11.42
C SER A 474 31.92 31.88 10.53
N CYS A 475 32.01 32.06 9.22
CA CYS A 475 31.47 31.12 8.24
C CYS A 475 32.09 29.72 8.29
N ALA A 476 33.32 29.59 8.81
CA ALA A 476 33.96 28.30 9.05
C ALA A 476 33.26 27.50 10.16
N SER A 477 32.59 28.17 11.11
CA SER A 477 31.90 27.54 12.24
C SER A 477 30.41 27.36 12.03
N SER A 478 29.78 28.24 11.24
CA SER A 478 28.33 28.23 11.00
C SER A 478 28.00 28.90 9.67
N ALA A 479 27.24 28.22 8.81
CA ALA A 479 26.67 28.81 7.60
C ALA A 479 25.59 29.86 7.89
N LYS A 480 25.03 29.88 9.10
CA LYS A 480 23.95 30.79 9.51
C LYS A 480 24.45 32.18 9.90
N CYS A 481 25.76 32.45 9.87
CA CYS A 481 26.24 33.79 10.20
C CYS A 481 25.70 34.82 9.19
N ALA A 482 24.98 35.81 9.72
CA ALA A 482 24.39 36.89 8.93
C ALA A 482 24.27 38.18 9.77
N TYR A 483 24.17 39.32 9.10
CA TYR A 483 23.75 40.60 9.70
C TYR A 483 22.86 41.35 8.70
N GLU A 484 22.17 42.40 9.16
CA GLU A 484 21.26 43.17 8.30
C GLU A 484 22.00 43.82 7.11
N SER A 485 21.44 43.67 5.92
CA SER A 485 22.06 44.03 4.65
C SER A 485 22.32 45.53 4.53
N PRO A 486 23.59 45.97 4.46
CA PRO A 486 23.95 47.36 4.33
C PRO A 486 24.11 47.77 2.86
N ILE A 487 23.78 49.01 2.55
CA ILE A 487 24.18 49.71 1.34
C ILE A 487 25.36 50.58 1.70
N TYR A 488 26.50 50.35 1.04
CA TYR A 488 27.73 51.11 1.27
C TYR A 488 27.89 52.26 0.26
N ASP A 489 28.64 53.29 0.65
CA ASP A 489 29.25 54.21 -0.30
C ASP A 489 30.54 53.59 -0.90
N PRO A 490 31.15 54.21 -1.93
CA PRO A 490 32.43 53.72 -2.48
C PRO A 490 33.63 53.76 -1.51
N SER A 491 33.44 54.21 -0.27
CA SER A 491 34.44 54.26 0.81
C SER A 491 34.09 53.30 1.96
N ASP A 492 33.19 52.34 1.72
CA ASP A 492 32.71 51.32 2.67
C ASP A 492 31.99 51.88 3.91
N ASN A 493 31.48 53.12 3.86
CA ASN A 493 30.61 53.64 4.91
C ASN A 493 29.16 53.16 4.69
N VAL A 494 28.51 52.69 5.75
CA VAL A 494 27.09 52.26 5.69
C VAL A 494 26.19 53.49 5.49
N LEU A 495 25.51 53.56 4.35
CA LEU A 495 24.54 54.61 4.01
C LEU A 495 23.13 54.27 4.51
N PHE A 496 22.74 53.01 4.38
CA PHE A 496 21.42 52.52 4.77
C PHE A 496 21.50 51.02 5.05
N THR A 497 20.81 50.56 6.08
CA THR A 497 20.63 49.14 6.35
C THR A 497 19.20 48.79 6.03
N VAL A 498 18.98 47.79 5.17
CA VAL A 498 17.65 47.38 4.73
C VAL A 498 16.97 46.59 5.84
N PRO A 499 15.93 47.13 6.50
CA PRO A 499 15.26 46.45 7.61
C PRO A 499 14.70 45.11 7.17
N GLY A 500 14.92 44.09 7.99
CA GLY A 500 14.41 42.74 7.76
C GLY A 500 15.16 41.93 6.68
N ILE A 501 16.10 42.53 5.94
CA ILE A 501 16.88 41.82 4.92
C ILE A 501 18.29 41.59 5.42
N TYR A 502 18.79 40.37 5.29
CA TYR A 502 20.09 39.95 5.81
C TYR A 502 21.04 39.56 4.68
N VAL A 503 22.33 39.75 4.93
CA VAL A 503 23.45 39.21 4.16
C VAL A 503 24.28 38.31 5.07
N GLY A 504 24.82 37.21 4.55
CA GLY A 504 25.49 36.19 5.36
C GLY A 504 26.37 35.27 4.53
N CYS A 505 26.91 34.23 5.17
CA CYS A 505 27.86 33.30 4.54
C CYS A 505 27.32 32.75 3.21
N TYR A 506 26.10 32.26 3.21
CA TYR A 506 25.38 31.82 2.02
C TYR A 506 24.12 32.64 1.87
N ILE A 507 23.81 33.02 0.61
CA ILE A 507 22.64 33.86 0.30
C ILE A 507 21.35 33.21 0.81
N ILE A 508 21.17 31.90 0.62
CA ILE A 508 19.97 31.20 1.09
C ILE A 508 19.86 31.20 2.62
N GLU A 509 20.96 31.05 3.36
CA GLU A 509 20.91 31.10 4.83
C GLU A 509 20.55 32.49 5.35
N ALA A 510 21.04 33.53 4.68
CA ALA A 510 20.69 34.90 5.00
C ALA A 510 19.24 35.22 4.61
N LEU A 511 18.78 34.74 3.45
CA LEU A 511 17.42 34.91 2.98
C LEU A 511 16.42 34.25 3.93
N LEU A 512 16.69 33.02 4.38
CA LEU A 512 15.83 32.30 5.33
C LEU A 512 15.68 33.05 6.66
N GLN A 513 16.73 33.75 7.11
CA GLN A 513 16.70 34.62 8.29
C GLN A 513 16.03 35.98 8.04
N SER A 514 15.88 36.39 6.78
CA SER A 514 15.24 37.64 6.40
C SER A 514 13.73 37.56 6.55
N ASN A 515 13.06 38.71 6.52
CA ASN A 515 11.61 38.87 6.42
C ASN A 515 11.27 39.92 5.34
N LEU A 516 9.98 40.16 5.08
CA LEU A 516 9.53 41.05 4.01
C LEU A 516 9.11 42.44 4.50
N GLU A 517 9.49 42.85 5.72
CA GLU A 517 8.95 44.07 6.35
C GLU A 517 9.19 45.34 5.54
N CYS A 518 10.38 45.48 4.92
CA CYS A 518 10.71 46.62 4.07
C CYS A 518 9.81 46.68 2.82
N PHE A 519 9.39 45.52 2.29
CA PHE A 519 8.57 45.44 1.07
C PHE A 519 7.10 45.84 1.29
N TYR A 520 6.63 45.86 2.53
CA TYR A 520 5.33 46.45 2.91
C TYR A 520 5.42 47.96 3.20
N ASN A 521 6.62 48.54 3.24
CA ASN A 521 6.85 49.93 3.62
C ASN A 521 7.32 50.78 2.43
N GLU A 522 6.45 51.67 1.96
CA GLU A 522 6.73 52.54 0.80
C GLU A 522 7.95 53.45 1.03
N THR A 523 8.16 53.92 2.26
CA THR A 523 9.33 54.75 2.60
C THR A 523 10.61 53.94 2.46
N CYS A 524 10.60 52.67 2.88
CA CYS A 524 11.76 51.79 2.77
C CYS A 524 12.10 51.50 1.29
N ILE A 525 11.10 51.15 0.48
CA ILE A 525 11.28 50.91 -0.96
C ILE A 525 11.79 52.17 -1.67
N ASN A 526 11.20 53.34 -1.40
CA ASN A 526 11.65 54.60 -1.97
C ASN A 526 13.09 54.94 -1.57
N GLN A 527 13.49 54.61 -0.34
CA GLN A 527 14.86 54.78 0.11
C GLN A 527 15.83 53.86 -0.63
N ILE A 528 15.50 52.57 -0.82
CA ILE A 528 16.31 51.66 -1.64
C ILE A 528 16.44 52.19 -3.08
N GLN A 529 15.34 52.62 -3.69
CA GLN A 529 15.35 53.19 -5.04
C GLN A 529 16.26 54.40 -5.18
N SER A 530 16.39 55.21 -4.13
CA SER A 530 17.25 56.40 -4.15
C SER A 530 18.73 56.09 -4.34
N TYR A 531 19.16 54.87 -4.03
CA TYR A 531 20.55 54.41 -4.20
C TYR A 531 20.80 53.73 -5.55
N PHE A 532 19.76 53.40 -6.32
CA PHE A 532 19.94 52.86 -7.67
C PHE A 532 20.20 53.98 -8.68
N THR A 533 21.05 53.69 -9.67
CA THR A 533 21.42 54.66 -10.72
C THR A 533 20.20 55.08 -11.55
N TYR A 534 20.16 56.35 -11.97
CA TYR A 534 19.04 56.96 -12.73
C TYR A 534 18.59 56.16 -13.98
N TYR A 535 19.49 55.38 -14.60
CA TYR A 535 19.20 54.57 -15.78
C TYR A 535 18.48 53.23 -15.50
N LEU A 536 18.31 52.86 -14.23
CA LEU A 536 17.70 51.59 -13.78
C LEU A 536 16.38 51.80 -13.03
N SER A 537 15.70 52.94 -13.20
CA SER A 537 14.45 53.23 -12.49
C SER A 537 13.36 52.20 -12.83
N MET A 538 13.08 51.28 -11.90
CA MET A 538 11.96 50.35 -11.98
C MET A 538 10.77 50.90 -11.20
N ASN A 539 9.56 50.69 -11.73
CA ASN A 539 8.33 51.06 -11.03
C ASN A 539 8.02 50.00 -9.96
N LEU A 540 8.50 50.21 -8.72
CA LEU A 540 8.28 49.31 -7.60
C LEU A 540 7.00 49.71 -6.85
N THR A 541 6.12 48.75 -6.63
CA THR A 541 4.94 48.89 -5.77
C THR A 541 5.13 48.10 -4.49
N THR A 542 4.70 48.65 -3.36
CA THR A 542 4.70 47.92 -2.08
C THR A 542 3.76 46.73 -2.12
N LEU A 543 4.05 45.73 -1.28
CA LEU A 543 3.15 44.61 -1.03
C LEU A 543 1.93 45.07 -0.21
N ASP A 544 0.80 44.39 -0.42
CA ASP A 544 -0.45 44.69 0.26
C ASP A 544 -0.56 43.90 1.57
N ALA A 545 -0.37 44.58 2.70
CA ALA A 545 -0.48 43.98 4.02
C ALA A 545 -1.90 43.50 4.35
N SER A 546 -2.94 43.94 3.62
CA SER A 546 -4.32 43.49 3.83
C SER A 546 -4.58 42.06 3.33
N LEU A 547 -3.68 41.51 2.51
CA LEU A 547 -3.76 40.14 1.99
C LEU A 547 -3.10 39.10 2.90
N LEU A 548 -2.41 39.53 3.97
CA LEU A 548 -1.81 38.64 4.96
C LEU A 548 -2.91 38.00 5.81
N VAL A 549 -2.98 36.66 5.79
CA VAL A 549 -3.97 35.87 6.54
C VAL A 549 -3.27 34.90 7.49
N GLY A 550 -2.23 34.21 7.01
CA GLY A 550 -1.50 33.18 7.74
C GLY A 550 -0.21 33.68 8.42
N PHE A 551 0.36 34.78 7.94
CA PHE A 551 1.67 35.29 8.38
C PHE A 551 1.62 36.76 8.79
N SER A 552 2.69 37.24 9.42
CA SER A 552 2.90 38.65 9.71
C SER A 552 3.98 39.25 8.82
N MET A 553 4.00 40.58 8.70
CA MET A 553 5.01 41.30 7.89
C MET A 553 6.46 41.00 8.31
N ASN A 554 6.66 40.60 9.56
CA ASN A 554 7.96 40.25 10.14
C ASN A 554 8.20 38.73 10.24
N SER A 555 7.30 37.88 9.72
CA SER A 555 7.55 36.45 9.59
C SER A 555 8.78 36.23 8.72
N THR A 556 9.68 35.35 9.16
CA THR A 556 10.90 35.08 8.41
C THR A 556 10.59 34.28 7.16
N ILE A 557 11.45 34.35 6.14
CA ILE A 557 11.31 33.52 4.95
C ILE A 557 11.40 32.03 5.32
N GLU A 558 12.17 31.64 6.33
CA GLU A 558 12.16 30.26 6.86
C GLU A 558 10.76 29.86 7.36
N GLU A 559 10.08 30.70 8.13
CA GLU A 559 8.69 30.45 8.56
C GLU A 559 7.71 30.34 7.38
N LEU A 560 7.89 31.18 6.35
CA LEU A 560 7.09 31.09 5.13
C LEU A 560 7.34 29.77 4.41
N VAL A 561 8.60 29.40 4.19
CA VAL A 561 9.02 28.17 3.49
C VAL A 561 8.58 26.92 4.25
N ASP A 562 8.67 26.93 5.59
CA ASP A 562 8.18 25.85 6.46
C ASP A 562 6.69 25.58 6.28
N ASN A 563 5.94 26.55 5.75
CA ASN A 563 4.53 26.46 5.42
C ASN A 563 4.26 26.57 3.91
N LEU A 564 5.26 26.28 3.07
CA LEU A 564 5.22 26.30 1.60
C LEU A 564 4.81 27.66 1.00
N MET A 565 4.98 28.73 1.76
CA MET A 565 4.52 30.09 1.45
C MET A 565 3.01 30.17 1.14
N VAL A 566 2.20 29.27 1.72
CA VAL A 566 0.75 29.23 1.51
C VAL A 566 0.03 29.99 2.62
N GLU A 567 -0.58 31.13 2.27
CA GLU A 567 -1.40 31.95 3.19
C GLU A 567 -2.64 31.21 3.72
N GLU A 568 -3.37 30.53 2.84
CA GLU A 568 -4.53 29.73 3.22
C GLU A 568 -4.76 28.53 2.29
N TRP A 569 -5.20 27.41 2.87
CA TRP A 569 -5.67 26.27 2.12
C TRP A 569 -7.19 26.27 2.10
N ASN A 570 -7.79 26.35 0.93
CA ASN A 570 -9.24 26.17 0.78
C ASN A 570 -9.70 24.82 1.36
N PRO A 571 -10.83 24.76 2.05
CA PRO A 571 -11.37 23.51 2.57
C PRO A 571 -11.68 22.55 1.41
N PRO A 572 -11.44 21.23 1.57
CA PRO A 572 -11.65 20.28 0.50
C PRO A 572 -13.13 20.22 0.10
N ILE A 573 -13.41 20.46 -1.18
CA ILE A 573 -14.74 20.35 -1.76
C ILE A 573 -15.02 18.87 -2.02
N ILE A 574 -15.96 18.28 -1.28
CA ILE A 574 -16.34 16.88 -1.43
C ILE A 574 -17.57 16.79 -2.34
N ILE A 575 -17.36 16.31 -3.56
CA ILE A 575 -18.40 16.15 -4.58
C ILE A 575 -18.94 14.72 -4.52
N TYR A 576 -19.78 14.45 -3.52
CA TYR A 576 -20.31 13.10 -3.30
C TYR A 576 -21.18 12.59 -4.44
N ASP A 577 -21.99 13.46 -5.06
CA ASP A 577 -22.83 13.08 -6.21
C ASP A 577 -21.95 12.68 -7.40
N GLY A 578 -20.83 13.37 -7.61
CA GLY A 578 -19.83 13.00 -8.61
C GLY A 578 -19.22 11.63 -8.31
N TYR A 579 -18.77 11.40 -7.07
CA TYR A 579 -18.30 10.08 -6.62
C TYR A 579 -19.34 8.98 -6.84
N TYR A 580 -20.59 9.20 -6.44
CA TYR A 580 -21.67 8.23 -6.55
C TYR A 580 -22.01 7.92 -8.02
N ASN A 581 -22.07 8.95 -8.86
CA ASN A 581 -22.34 8.82 -10.29
C ASN A 581 -21.18 8.12 -11.04
N GLU A 582 -19.93 8.36 -10.66
CA GLU A 582 -18.76 7.64 -11.20
C GLU A 582 -18.67 6.20 -10.69
N CYS A 583 -19.05 5.95 -9.44
CA CYS A 583 -19.11 4.62 -8.86
C CYS A 583 -20.08 3.69 -9.62
N GLN A 584 -21.06 4.25 -10.35
CA GLN A 584 -22.05 3.55 -11.18
C GLN A 584 -22.47 2.20 -10.59
N PRO A 585 -23.03 2.16 -9.37
CA PRO A 585 -23.30 0.91 -8.68
C PRO A 585 -24.19 0.01 -9.53
N SER A 586 -23.63 -1.08 -10.05
CA SER A 586 -24.31 -1.98 -10.98
C SER A 586 -25.44 -2.78 -10.31
N LYS A 587 -25.32 -3.02 -9.00
CA LYS A 587 -26.33 -3.70 -8.19
C LYS A 587 -26.24 -3.28 -6.72
N CYS A 588 -27.30 -2.69 -6.20
CA CYS A 588 -27.48 -2.52 -4.76
C CYS A 588 -28.21 -3.75 -4.23
N SER A 589 -27.56 -4.53 -3.37
CA SER A 589 -28.20 -5.66 -2.70
C SER A 589 -28.74 -5.20 -1.35
N TYR A 590 -30.06 -5.26 -1.21
CA TYR A 590 -30.72 -5.12 0.07
C TYR A 590 -31.37 -6.45 0.39
N SER A 591 -31.22 -6.92 1.63
CA SER A 591 -31.85 -8.16 2.06
C SER A 591 -33.33 -7.91 2.29
N TYR A 592 -34.18 -8.58 1.51
CA TYR A 592 -35.62 -8.58 1.74
C TYR A 592 -36.17 -10.00 1.60
N GLU A 593 -37.19 -10.25 2.40
CA GLU A 593 -37.80 -11.55 2.58
C GLU A 593 -38.79 -11.87 1.43
N THR A 594 -38.64 -13.01 0.74
CA THR A 594 -39.56 -13.46 -0.34
C THR A 594 -40.06 -14.90 -0.14
N LYS A 595 -41.27 -15.17 -0.67
CA LYS A 595 -42.06 -16.38 -0.36
C LYS A 595 -41.50 -17.67 -0.97
N ASN A 596 -41.67 -18.79 -0.26
CA ASN A 596 -41.35 -20.14 -0.73
C ASN A 596 -41.99 -20.49 -2.09
N GLY A 597 -41.24 -21.20 -2.95
CA GLY A 597 -41.72 -21.66 -4.25
C GLY A 597 -42.86 -22.69 -4.15
N LEU A 598 -43.76 -22.68 -5.13
CA LEU A 598 -44.98 -23.49 -5.16
C LEU A 598 -44.72 -25.01 -4.99
N ILE A 599 -43.61 -25.51 -5.52
CA ILE A 599 -43.21 -26.92 -5.43
C ILE A 599 -42.82 -27.32 -3.99
N TYR A 600 -42.11 -26.45 -3.28
CA TYR A 600 -41.74 -26.67 -1.88
C TYR A 600 -42.98 -26.67 -0.98
N ILE A 601 -43.92 -25.75 -1.25
CA ILE A 601 -45.22 -25.68 -0.55
C ILE A 601 -46.01 -26.98 -0.75
N ILE A 602 -46.12 -27.46 -2.00
CA ILE A 602 -46.89 -28.66 -2.33
C ILE A 602 -46.27 -29.91 -1.67
N THR A 603 -44.95 -30.07 -1.75
CA THR A 603 -44.26 -31.26 -1.23
C THR A 603 -44.31 -31.35 0.30
N THR A 604 -44.15 -30.23 1.00
CA THR A 604 -44.20 -30.17 2.48
C THR A 604 -45.61 -30.42 3.01
N VAL A 605 -46.64 -29.87 2.35
CA VAL A 605 -48.05 -30.11 2.70
C VAL A 605 -48.42 -31.58 2.50
N ILE A 606 -48.04 -32.21 1.38
CA ILE A 606 -48.32 -33.63 1.11
C ILE A 606 -47.69 -34.53 2.17
N GLY A 607 -46.45 -34.24 2.60
CA GLY A 607 -45.75 -35.01 3.64
C GLY A 607 -46.43 -34.96 5.01
N LEU A 608 -46.89 -33.78 5.45
CA LEU A 608 -47.47 -33.57 6.78
C LEU A 608 -48.94 -33.99 6.89
N VAL A 609 -49.70 -33.94 5.79
CA VAL A 609 -51.11 -34.39 5.73
C VAL A 609 -51.27 -35.85 6.17
N GLY A 610 -50.33 -36.72 5.80
CA GLY A 610 -50.37 -38.15 6.16
C GLY A 610 -50.25 -38.41 7.68
N GLY A 611 -49.32 -37.72 8.34
CA GLY A 611 -49.14 -37.80 9.80
C GLY A 611 -50.33 -37.20 10.56
N LEU A 612 -50.78 -36.03 10.14
CA LEU A 612 -51.90 -35.30 10.74
C LEU A 612 -53.22 -36.09 10.69
N ILE A 613 -53.56 -36.70 9.55
CA ILE A 613 -54.76 -37.54 9.40
C ILE A 613 -54.71 -38.74 10.35
N THR A 614 -53.53 -39.36 10.49
CA THR A 614 -53.35 -40.55 11.33
C THR A 614 -53.52 -40.22 12.81
N VAL A 615 -52.91 -39.12 13.27
CA VAL A 615 -53.01 -38.65 14.66
C VAL A 615 -54.43 -38.19 15.01
N LEU A 616 -55.08 -37.43 14.13
CA LEU A 616 -56.46 -36.98 14.33
C LEU A 616 -57.45 -38.16 14.39
N LYS A 617 -57.26 -39.21 13.57
CA LYS A 617 -58.08 -40.43 13.64
C LYS A 617 -57.92 -41.21 14.95
N LEU A 618 -56.77 -41.09 15.62
CA LEU A 618 -56.50 -41.72 16.90
C LEU A 618 -57.09 -40.93 18.08
N ILE A 619 -56.92 -39.61 18.06
CA ILE A 619 -57.23 -38.73 19.20
C ILE A 619 -58.73 -38.42 19.25
N VAL A 620 -59.36 -38.11 18.11
CA VAL A 620 -60.76 -37.62 18.07
C VAL A 620 -61.76 -38.59 18.72
N PRO A 621 -61.73 -39.92 18.47
CA PRO A 621 -62.64 -40.85 19.15
C PRO A 621 -62.41 -40.92 20.66
N ARG A 622 -61.16 -40.77 21.11
CA ARG A 622 -60.80 -40.81 22.55
C ARG A 622 -61.21 -39.53 23.27
N VAL A 623 -61.02 -38.37 22.65
CA VAL A 623 -61.47 -37.08 23.19
C VAL A 623 -62.99 -37.05 23.29
N VAL A 624 -63.73 -37.51 22.27
CA VAL A 624 -65.19 -37.60 22.32
C VAL A 624 -65.67 -38.56 23.42
N LYS A 625 -64.95 -39.65 23.66
CA LYS A 625 -65.23 -40.59 24.76
C LYS A 625 -64.87 -40.03 26.15
N PHE A 626 -63.82 -39.22 26.23
CA PHE A 626 -63.34 -38.59 27.47
C PHE A 626 -64.23 -37.41 27.90
N MET A 627 -64.67 -36.58 26.95
CA MET A 627 -65.60 -35.46 27.20
C MET A 627 -67.00 -35.90 27.64
N ARG A 628 -67.31 -37.20 27.59
CA ARG A 628 -68.65 -37.74 27.90
C ARG A 628 -68.68 -38.80 29.01
N ARG A 629 -67.68 -38.84 29.91
CA ARG A 629 -67.76 -39.65 31.13
C ARG A 629 -68.79 -39.05 32.11
N LYS A 630 -70.03 -39.55 32.10
CA LYS A 630 -70.89 -39.54 33.29
C LYS A 630 -70.47 -40.69 34.21
N LYS A 631 -70.32 -40.39 35.50
CA LYS A 631 -70.08 -41.35 36.59
C LYS A 631 -71.28 -42.32 36.68
N GLU A 632 -71.01 -43.61 36.61
CA GLU A 632 -71.90 -44.67 37.10
C GLU A 632 -71.10 -45.66 37.97
N PRO A 633 -71.77 -46.31 38.94
CA PRO A 633 -71.14 -46.78 40.18
C PRO A 633 -70.37 -48.10 40.04
N THR A 634 -69.32 -48.18 40.85
CA THR A 634 -68.44 -49.32 41.11
C THR A 634 -69.21 -50.60 41.46
N ARG A 635 -68.94 -51.68 40.71
CA ARG A 635 -69.17 -53.07 41.15
C ARG A 635 -67.84 -53.68 41.60
N PRO A 636 -67.81 -54.52 42.64
CA PRO A 636 -66.57 -55.10 43.14
C PRO A 636 -66.07 -56.18 42.18
N GLU A 637 -64.84 -56.02 41.68
CA GLU A 637 -64.13 -57.05 40.92
C GLU A 637 -63.45 -58.03 41.88
N ALA A 638 -63.63 -59.32 41.64
CA ALA A 638 -62.84 -60.38 42.24
C ALA A 638 -61.36 -60.20 41.87
N VAL A 639 -60.48 -60.29 42.86
CA VAL A 639 -59.02 -60.20 42.68
C VAL A 639 -58.54 -61.48 41.99
N MET A 640 -58.34 -61.40 40.67
CA MET A 640 -57.55 -62.38 39.91
C MET A 640 -56.06 -62.06 40.05
N ASN A 641 -55.25 -63.11 40.19
CA ASN A 641 -53.81 -63.01 40.39
C ASN A 641 -53.09 -62.51 39.11
N ILE A 642 -52.06 -61.68 39.27
CA ILE A 642 -51.37 -60.98 38.17
C ILE A 642 -50.73 -61.95 37.15
N SER A 643 -50.29 -63.13 37.59
CA SER A 643 -49.70 -64.16 36.73
C SER A 643 -50.70 -64.76 35.74
N GLU A 644 -51.96 -64.96 36.16
CA GLU A 644 -53.04 -65.49 35.30
C GLU A 644 -53.52 -64.46 34.28
N ARG A 645 -53.60 -63.17 34.66
CA ARG A 645 -53.85 -62.07 33.71
C ARG A 645 -52.77 -61.98 32.64
N ILE A 646 -51.50 -62.17 33.02
CA ILE A 646 -50.36 -62.14 32.07
C ILE A 646 -50.39 -63.34 31.13
N GLN A 647 -50.75 -64.55 31.60
CA GLN A 647 -50.88 -65.73 30.74
C GLN A 647 -52.05 -65.62 29.76
N VAL A 648 -53.23 -65.18 30.22
CA VAL A 648 -54.38 -64.95 29.34
C VAL A 648 -54.08 -63.86 28.31
N LEU A 649 -53.40 -62.78 28.73
CA LEU A 649 -52.92 -61.74 27.81
C LEU A 649 -51.90 -62.28 26.81
N LYS A 650 -50.90 -63.07 27.24
CA LYS A 650 -49.92 -63.69 26.33
C LYS A 650 -50.58 -64.60 25.30
N GLN A 651 -51.58 -65.38 25.72
CA GLN A 651 -52.26 -66.33 24.84
C GLN A 651 -53.22 -65.63 23.87
N GLN A 652 -53.92 -64.58 24.33
CA GLN A 652 -54.70 -63.69 23.46
C GLN A 652 -53.82 -62.89 22.49
N LEU A 653 -52.63 -62.47 22.91
CA LEU A 653 -51.65 -61.79 22.05
C LEU A 653 -51.11 -62.73 20.98
N LYS A 654 -50.77 -63.98 21.36
CA LYS A 654 -50.26 -65.01 20.42
C LYS A 654 -51.29 -65.37 19.35
N LEU A 655 -52.55 -65.55 19.74
CA LEU A 655 -53.65 -65.82 18.81
C LEU A 655 -54.00 -64.59 17.94
N SER A 656 -53.96 -63.38 18.51
CA SER A 656 -54.12 -62.13 17.75
C SER A 656 -52.99 -61.91 16.74
N LEU A 657 -51.75 -62.24 17.08
CA LEU A 657 -50.58 -62.12 16.20
C LEU A 657 -50.59 -63.16 15.07
N GLN A 658 -51.05 -64.39 15.33
CA GLN A 658 -51.15 -65.44 14.31
C GLN A 658 -52.27 -65.19 13.30
N ASN A 659 -53.37 -64.56 13.74
CA ASN A 659 -54.51 -64.19 12.89
C ASN A 659 -54.49 -62.72 12.45
N PHE A 660 -53.39 -62.00 12.70
CA PHE A 660 -53.29 -60.57 12.41
C PHE A 660 -53.32 -60.33 10.90
N ASN A 661 -54.33 -59.59 10.46
CA ASN A 661 -54.54 -59.26 9.06
C ASN A 661 -54.93 -57.78 8.94
N ILE A 662 -53.99 -56.97 8.46
CA ILE A 662 -54.18 -55.53 8.20
C ILE A 662 -55.01 -55.31 6.92
N PHE A 663 -55.14 -56.33 6.05
CA PHE A 663 -55.81 -56.24 4.75
C PHE A 663 -56.99 -57.23 4.61
N PRO A 664 -58.00 -57.22 5.50
CA PRO A 664 -59.15 -58.12 5.38
C PRO A 664 -60.04 -57.73 4.18
N SER A 665 -60.61 -58.74 3.49
CA SER A 665 -61.66 -58.53 2.48
C SER A 665 -63.01 -58.26 3.14
N ILE A 666 -63.86 -57.46 2.48
CA ILE A 666 -65.21 -57.13 2.96
C ILE A 666 -66.23 -57.50 1.87
N PRO A 667 -67.17 -58.44 2.11
CA PRO A 667 -67.30 -59.28 3.32
C PRO A 667 -66.11 -60.25 3.52
N PRO A 668 -65.92 -60.80 4.73
CA PRO A 668 -64.82 -61.71 5.04
C PRO A 668 -64.83 -62.90 4.07
N SER A 669 -63.70 -63.12 3.40
CA SER A 669 -63.61 -64.19 2.40
C SER A 669 -63.49 -65.54 3.12
N THR A 670 -64.28 -66.52 2.69
CA THR A 670 -64.15 -67.92 3.09
C THR A 670 -63.11 -68.67 2.25
N ASP A 671 -62.56 -68.03 1.22
CA ASP A 671 -61.51 -68.58 0.36
C ASP A 671 -60.16 -68.56 1.09
N GLU A 672 -59.65 -69.75 1.39
CA GLU A 672 -58.38 -69.97 2.12
C GLU A 672 -57.18 -69.34 1.37
N TYR A 673 -57.22 -69.29 0.04
CA TYR A 673 -56.18 -68.65 -0.78
C TYR A 673 -56.16 -67.13 -0.60
N GLN A 674 -57.34 -66.50 -0.54
CA GLN A 674 -57.43 -65.06 -0.27
C GLN A 674 -56.98 -64.73 1.15
N LEU A 675 -57.41 -65.51 2.15
CA LEU A 675 -56.97 -65.34 3.53
C LEU A 675 -55.45 -65.49 3.68
N ARG A 676 -54.83 -66.44 2.98
CA ARG A 676 -53.38 -66.62 2.95
C ARG A 676 -52.66 -65.41 2.34
N ASN A 677 -53.15 -64.88 1.22
CA ASN A 677 -52.58 -63.69 0.58
C ASN A 677 -52.68 -62.44 1.47
N GLN A 678 -53.80 -62.26 2.16
CA GLN A 678 -54.00 -61.13 3.06
C GLN A 678 -53.04 -61.19 4.28
N ARG A 679 -52.83 -62.38 4.85
CA ARG A 679 -51.85 -62.60 5.93
C ARG A 679 -50.40 -62.38 5.44
N ILE A 680 -50.07 -62.83 4.23
CA ILE A 680 -48.74 -62.58 3.61
C ILE A 680 -48.52 -61.08 3.36
N SER A 681 -49.51 -60.37 2.79
CA SER A 681 -49.45 -58.92 2.63
C SER A 681 -49.26 -58.20 3.97
N THR A 682 -49.90 -58.68 5.03
CA THR A 682 -49.74 -58.11 6.38
C THR A 682 -48.32 -58.29 6.91
N ARG A 683 -47.71 -59.47 6.75
CA ARG A 683 -46.33 -59.74 7.19
C ARG A 683 -45.31 -58.92 6.39
N ILE A 684 -45.45 -58.88 5.06
CA ILE A 684 -44.57 -58.09 4.18
C ILE A 684 -44.69 -56.60 4.50
N PHE A 685 -45.91 -56.11 4.73
CA PHE A 685 -46.13 -54.73 5.13
C PHE A 685 -45.41 -54.38 6.44
N ILE A 686 -45.50 -55.24 7.46
CA ILE A 686 -44.83 -55.02 8.75
C ILE A 686 -43.30 -55.04 8.58
N ILE A 687 -42.74 -56.02 7.85
CA ILE A 687 -41.29 -56.13 7.62
C ILE A 687 -40.75 -54.90 6.87
N LEU A 688 -41.41 -54.52 5.78
CA LEU A 688 -41.01 -53.36 4.99
C LEU A 688 -41.13 -52.07 5.80
N LEU A 689 -42.19 -51.91 6.58
CA LEU A 689 -42.35 -50.75 7.46
C LEU A 689 -41.22 -50.69 8.50
N THR A 690 -40.89 -51.81 9.15
CA THR A 690 -39.79 -51.84 10.13
C THR A 690 -38.44 -51.54 9.49
N LEU A 691 -38.16 -52.10 8.31
CA LEU A 691 -36.90 -51.89 7.58
C LEU A 691 -36.76 -50.42 7.16
N SER A 692 -37.80 -49.84 6.56
CA SER A 692 -37.82 -48.44 6.15
C SER A 692 -37.65 -47.49 7.34
N LEU A 693 -38.27 -47.78 8.49
CA LEU A 693 -38.09 -46.98 9.71
C LEU A 693 -36.67 -47.08 10.26
N THR A 694 -36.07 -48.28 10.26
CA THR A 694 -34.67 -48.44 10.70
C THR A 694 -33.70 -47.69 9.80
N ILE A 695 -33.89 -47.75 8.48
CA ILE A 695 -33.06 -47.00 7.51
C ILE A 695 -33.22 -45.50 7.72
N LEU A 696 -34.45 -45.01 7.90
CA LEU A 696 -34.71 -43.59 8.11
C LEU A 696 -34.09 -43.08 9.42
N ILE A 697 -34.19 -43.85 10.51
CA ILE A 697 -33.58 -43.51 11.80
C ILE A 697 -32.05 -43.50 11.68
N LEU A 698 -31.46 -44.53 11.08
CA LEU A 698 -30.01 -44.60 10.89
C LEU A 698 -29.51 -43.43 10.05
N TYR A 699 -30.13 -43.19 8.90
CA TYR A 699 -29.79 -42.09 8.00
C TYR A 699 -29.86 -40.72 8.70
N THR A 700 -30.97 -40.45 9.42
CA THR A 700 -31.14 -39.17 10.12
C THR A 700 -30.23 -39.02 11.35
N SER A 701 -29.77 -40.12 11.95
CA SER A 701 -28.85 -40.10 13.10
C SER A 701 -27.37 -39.97 12.74
N LEU A 702 -26.99 -40.42 11.53
CA LEU A 702 -25.59 -40.49 11.09
C LEU A 702 -25.15 -39.30 10.24
N ILE A 703 -26.10 -38.48 9.74
CA ILE A 703 -25.76 -37.29 8.96
C ILE A 703 -25.23 -36.18 9.89
N ASN A 704 -24.03 -35.68 9.58
CA ASN A 704 -23.49 -34.48 10.23
C ASN A 704 -24.19 -33.25 9.65
N ILE A 705 -24.52 -32.32 10.53
CA ILE A 705 -25.03 -31.00 10.18
C ILE A 705 -24.04 -29.94 10.63
N THR A 706 -23.81 -28.94 9.80
CA THR A 706 -23.04 -27.77 10.17
C THR A 706 -23.93 -26.83 10.97
N LYS A 707 -23.54 -26.53 12.21
CA LYS A 707 -24.23 -25.54 13.04
C LYS A 707 -23.38 -24.29 13.12
N THR A 708 -23.97 -23.15 12.77
CA THR A 708 -23.36 -21.83 12.92
C THR A 708 -23.87 -21.17 14.19
N THR A 709 -22.97 -20.62 14.98
CA THR A 709 -23.28 -19.88 16.22
C THR A 709 -22.74 -18.47 16.12
N ASP A 710 -23.58 -17.53 16.53
CA ASP A 710 -23.31 -16.10 16.48
C ASP A 710 -23.08 -15.55 17.90
N ILE A 711 -22.09 -14.69 18.04
CA ILE A 711 -21.77 -13.96 19.29
C ILE A 711 -21.66 -12.48 18.95
N ASN A 712 -22.39 -11.66 19.69
CA ASN A 712 -22.36 -10.21 19.52
C ASN A 712 -21.29 -9.60 20.44
N SER A 713 -20.52 -8.67 19.91
CA SER A 713 -19.51 -7.87 20.64
C SER A 713 -18.63 -8.68 21.61
N PRO A 714 -17.88 -9.69 21.12
CA PRO A 714 -17.02 -10.46 22.00
C PRO A 714 -15.87 -9.63 22.56
N THR A 715 -15.47 -9.95 23.77
CA THR A 715 -14.22 -9.46 24.35
C THR A 715 -13.02 -10.13 23.68
N ILE A 716 -11.84 -9.50 23.76
CA ILE A 716 -10.61 -10.05 23.20
C ILE A 716 -10.32 -11.47 23.72
N ILE A 717 -10.53 -11.72 25.02
CA ILE A 717 -10.32 -13.04 25.64
C ILE A 717 -11.28 -14.08 25.04
N GLN A 718 -12.55 -13.72 24.86
CA GLN A 718 -13.53 -14.61 24.24
C GLN A 718 -13.16 -14.91 22.78
N TYR A 719 -12.72 -13.91 22.03
CA TYR A 719 -12.22 -14.10 20.67
C TYR A 719 -11.00 -15.04 20.65
N THR A 720 -10.00 -14.83 21.49
CA THR A 720 -8.79 -15.66 21.52
C THR A 720 -9.12 -17.12 21.82
N GLN A 721 -10.04 -17.37 22.77
CA GLN A 721 -10.53 -18.71 23.09
C GLN A 721 -11.27 -19.35 21.91
N LEU A 722 -12.16 -18.60 21.25
CA LEU A 722 -12.89 -19.08 20.08
C LEU A 722 -11.97 -19.36 18.90
N TYR A 723 -11.00 -18.49 18.65
CA TYR A 723 -10.03 -18.64 17.58
C TYR A 723 -9.13 -19.85 17.81
N SER A 724 -8.76 -20.14 19.07
CA SER A 724 -8.03 -21.36 19.41
C SER A 724 -8.83 -22.63 19.13
N ASN A 725 -10.16 -22.60 19.27
CA ASN A 725 -11.02 -23.78 19.09
C ASN A 725 -11.51 -23.93 17.65
N TYR A 726 -11.71 -22.82 16.94
CA TYR A 726 -12.35 -22.78 15.62
C TYR A 726 -11.60 -21.86 14.62
N PRO A 727 -10.28 -22.00 14.44
CA PRO A 727 -9.47 -21.03 13.69
C PRO A 727 -9.87 -20.92 12.21
N GLN A 728 -10.41 -22.00 11.61
CA GLN A 728 -10.76 -22.02 10.19
C GLN A 728 -12.17 -21.48 9.87
N THR A 729 -13.07 -21.44 10.86
CA THR A 729 -14.47 -21.06 10.62
C THR A 729 -14.92 -19.84 11.39
N LEU A 730 -14.12 -19.35 12.35
CA LEU A 730 -14.40 -18.12 13.09
C LEU A 730 -14.17 -16.89 12.22
N THR A 731 -15.22 -16.10 12.02
CA THR A 731 -15.16 -14.81 11.33
C THR A 731 -15.84 -13.75 12.18
N CYS A 732 -15.19 -12.61 12.37
CA CYS A 732 -15.68 -11.51 13.19
C CYS A 732 -15.67 -10.22 12.39
N ALA A 733 -16.82 -9.57 12.18
CA ALA A 733 -16.90 -8.33 11.40
C ALA A 733 -16.50 -7.12 12.27
N CYS A 734 -15.52 -6.33 11.82
CA CYS A 734 -15.14 -5.06 12.45
C CYS A 734 -16.21 -3.99 12.18
N THR A 735 -16.46 -3.10 13.14
CA THR A 735 -17.24 -1.87 12.86
C THR A 735 -16.36 -0.81 12.21
N GLN A 736 -15.09 -0.72 12.63
CA GLN A 736 -14.09 0.14 12.03
C GLN A 736 -13.16 -0.69 11.15
N ILE A 737 -13.29 -0.51 9.84
CA ILE A 737 -12.53 -1.29 8.84
C ILE A 737 -11.16 -0.70 8.51
N SER A 738 -10.91 0.55 8.91
CA SER A 738 -9.69 1.28 8.62
C SER A 738 -9.10 1.85 9.92
N ILE A 739 -7.90 1.42 10.27
CA ILE A 739 -7.25 1.71 11.55
C ILE A 739 -5.86 2.29 11.27
N ASN A 740 -5.57 3.46 11.83
CA ASN A 740 -4.25 4.06 11.68
C ASN A 740 -3.17 3.22 12.37
N TYR A 741 -1.97 3.17 11.79
CA TYR A 741 -0.85 2.39 12.30
C TYR A 741 -0.43 2.81 13.72
N ASP A 742 -0.57 4.09 14.08
CA ASP A 742 -0.27 4.61 15.43
C ASP A 742 -1.02 3.89 16.57
N LYS A 743 -2.17 3.26 16.27
CA LYS A 743 -2.97 2.54 17.27
C LYS A 743 -2.43 1.18 17.64
N PHE A 744 -1.61 0.55 16.78
CA PHE A 744 -1.20 -0.84 16.98
C PHE A 744 0.24 -1.16 16.55
N ILE A 745 0.96 -0.23 15.95
CA ILE A 745 2.39 -0.36 15.60
C ILE A 745 3.17 0.70 16.38
N GLN A 746 4.22 0.27 17.07
CA GLN A 746 5.19 1.17 17.69
C GLN A 746 6.57 0.89 17.10
N VAL A 747 7.26 1.95 16.66
CA VAL A 747 8.63 1.91 16.14
C VAL A 747 9.46 2.95 16.89
N ASN A 748 10.47 2.48 17.60
CA ASN A 748 11.49 3.29 18.27
C ASN A 748 12.87 3.01 17.65
N TYR A 749 13.81 3.93 17.79
CA TYR A 749 15.17 3.78 17.28
C TYR A 749 16.19 4.43 18.21
N THR A 750 17.44 4.00 18.10
CA THR A 750 18.58 4.60 18.79
C THR A 750 19.66 4.88 17.76
N LEU A 751 20.08 6.15 17.69
CA LEU A 751 21.15 6.58 16.81
C LEU A 751 22.51 6.16 17.38
N HIS A 752 23.51 6.06 16.51
CA HIS A 752 24.89 5.80 16.87
C HIS A 752 25.38 6.85 17.87
N GLN A 753 26.13 6.41 18.89
CA GLN A 753 26.54 7.25 20.02
C GLN A 753 27.28 8.55 19.64
N ILE A 754 27.91 8.56 18.46
CA ILE A 754 28.53 9.76 17.86
C ILE A 754 27.55 10.93 17.80
N CYS A 755 26.27 10.67 17.48
CA CYS A 755 25.22 11.66 17.33
C CYS A 755 24.81 12.34 18.64
N THR A 756 25.20 11.78 19.77
CA THR A 756 24.98 12.34 21.12
C THR A 756 26.28 12.76 21.81
N SER A 757 27.41 12.61 21.12
CA SER A 757 28.74 12.86 21.69
C SER A 757 29.15 14.33 21.60
N ILE A 758 30.25 14.70 22.27
CA ILE A 758 30.84 16.04 22.17
C ILE A 758 31.35 16.35 20.76
N PHE A 759 31.72 15.34 19.98
CA PHE A 759 32.35 15.50 18.65
C PHE A 759 31.42 16.03 17.56
N VAL A 760 30.11 16.04 17.78
CA VAL A 760 29.13 16.66 16.87
C VAL A 760 28.55 17.95 17.44
N ASN A 761 28.99 18.36 18.63
CA ASN A 761 28.51 19.57 19.28
C ASN A 761 29.20 20.82 18.73
N HIS A 762 28.45 21.93 18.68
CA HIS A 762 28.96 23.25 18.32
C HIS A 762 30.21 23.68 19.12
N THR A 763 30.33 23.28 20.39
CA THR A 763 31.50 23.58 21.22
C THR A 763 32.78 22.97 20.67
N TRP A 764 32.75 21.70 20.25
CA TRP A 764 33.89 21.03 19.61
C TRP A 764 34.22 21.62 18.24
N ILE A 765 33.19 21.85 17.42
CA ILE A 765 33.34 22.43 16.08
C ILE A 765 33.97 23.84 16.17
N SER A 766 33.51 24.65 17.12
CA SER A 766 34.08 25.99 17.38
C SER A 766 35.50 25.91 17.90
N TYR A 767 35.81 24.92 18.74
CA TYR A 767 37.17 24.70 19.24
C TYR A 767 38.13 24.39 18.09
N LEU A 768 37.76 23.50 17.18
CA LEU A 768 38.55 23.20 15.98
C LEU A 768 38.71 24.42 15.08
N ALA A 769 37.62 25.16 14.81
CA ALA A 769 37.65 26.34 13.95
C ALA A 769 38.60 27.44 14.46
N ASN A 770 38.73 27.59 15.78
CA ASN A 770 39.64 28.56 16.41
C ASN A 770 41.06 28.03 16.60
N ALA A 771 41.26 26.71 16.48
CA ALA A 771 42.56 26.08 16.67
C ALA A 771 43.42 26.09 15.39
N ARG A 772 42.97 26.76 14.31
CA ARG A 772 43.66 26.89 13.02
C ARG A 772 44.71 28.02 13.05
N PRO A 773 46.02 27.73 12.92
CA PRO A 773 47.03 28.70 12.53
C PRO A 773 46.80 29.24 11.12
N ASN A 774 47.19 30.50 10.89
CA ASN A 774 46.97 31.21 9.61
C ASN A 774 47.75 30.62 8.42
N ASP A 775 48.78 29.80 8.66
CA ASP A 775 49.75 29.35 7.65
C ASP A 775 49.71 27.82 7.39
N LEU A 776 48.58 27.14 7.64
CA LEU A 776 48.49 25.69 7.45
C LEU A 776 47.99 25.28 6.06
N PHE A 777 48.51 24.14 5.59
CA PHE A 777 48.04 23.43 4.41
C PHE A 777 46.55 23.09 4.51
N THR A 778 45.91 23.08 3.35
CA THR A 778 44.45 22.96 3.19
C THR A 778 43.91 21.60 3.55
N ASP A 779 44.74 20.56 3.44
CA ASP A 779 44.49 19.18 3.80
C ASP A 779 44.86 18.83 5.24
N ASP A 780 45.51 19.74 5.98
CA ASP A 780 45.82 19.55 7.39
C ASP A 780 44.54 19.27 8.18
N PHE A 781 44.55 18.24 9.04
CA PHE A 781 43.42 17.85 9.87
C PHE A 781 42.85 19.02 10.68
N ARG A 782 43.70 19.95 11.11
CA ARG A 782 43.26 21.12 11.91
C ARG A 782 42.46 22.12 11.07
N ALA A 783 42.68 22.16 9.76
CA ALA A 783 41.90 22.96 8.82
C ALA A 783 40.63 22.23 8.35
N SER A 784 40.76 20.97 7.95
CA SER A 784 39.68 20.17 7.34
C SER A 784 38.73 19.54 8.38
N GLY A 785 39.21 19.25 9.59
CA GLY A 785 38.45 18.58 10.65
C GLY A 785 37.20 19.35 11.08
N THR A 786 37.24 20.68 11.13
CA THR A 786 36.07 21.51 11.47
C THR A 786 34.86 21.16 10.60
N PHE A 787 35.08 21.02 9.29
CA PHE A 787 34.04 20.71 8.32
C PHE A 787 33.63 19.24 8.34
N MET A 788 34.56 18.32 8.60
CA MET A 788 34.25 16.90 8.81
C MET A 788 33.30 16.69 9.97
N PHE A 789 33.54 17.33 11.13
CA PHE A 789 32.66 17.19 12.28
C PHE A 789 31.32 17.95 12.11
N GLN A 790 31.29 19.03 11.31
CA GLN A 790 30.02 19.64 10.88
C GLN A 790 29.21 18.68 10.01
N ALA A 791 29.85 18.01 9.05
CA ALA A 791 29.21 17.01 8.20
C ALA A 791 28.67 15.82 9.00
N LEU A 792 29.45 15.34 9.98
CA LEU A 792 29.03 14.27 10.88
C LEU A 792 27.82 14.67 11.74
N ASN A 793 27.82 15.90 12.27
CA ASN A 793 26.64 16.45 12.95
C ASN A 793 25.44 16.55 12.01
N ALA A 794 25.64 17.02 10.77
CA ALA A 794 24.59 17.11 9.77
C ALA A 794 23.99 15.73 9.45
N PHE A 795 24.80 14.68 9.25
CA PHE A 795 24.29 13.33 9.03
C PHE A 795 23.44 12.81 10.18
N CYS A 796 23.85 13.09 11.43
CA CYS A 796 23.04 12.76 12.60
C CYS A 796 21.71 13.49 12.63
N GLN A 797 21.70 14.80 12.33
CA GLN A 797 20.48 15.62 12.30
C GLN A 797 19.54 15.20 11.18
N LEU A 798 20.07 15.04 9.97
CA LEU A 798 19.32 14.61 8.78
C LEU A 798 18.72 13.23 8.97
N SER A 799 19.48 12.28 9.53
CA SER A 799 18.97 10.94 9.80
C SER A 799 17.81 10.97 10.81
N ASN A 800 17.99 11.68 11.92
CA ASN A 800 16.97 11.84 12.96
C ASN A 800 15.68 12.46 12.41
N GLN A 801 15.81 13.55 11.64
CA GLN A 801 14.67 14.24 11.04
C GLN A 801 14.00 13.42 9.95
N THR A 802 14.77 12.73 9.11
CA THR A 802 14.25 11.79 8.10
C THR A 802 13.38 10.73 8.77
N ILE A 803 13.90 10.07 9.81
CA ILE A 803 13.18 9.03 10.54
C ILE A 803 11.93 9.62 11.21
N SER A 804 12.07 10.73 11.94
CA SER A 804 10.95 11.37 12.64
C SER A 804 9.82 11.78 11.70
N ASN A 805 10.14 12.48 10.60
CA ASN A 805 9.15 12.96 9.64
C ASN A 805 8.45 11.80 8.92
N ARG A 806 9.22 10.77 8.51
CA ARG A 806 8.67 9.59 7.84
C ARG A 806 7.87 8.71 8.81
N LEU A 807 8.23 8.66 10.09
CA LEU A 807 7.42 7.98 11.12
C LEU A 807 6.05 8.66 11.29
N THR A 808 5.97 9.99 11.27
CA THR A 808 4.67 10.69 11.31
C THR A 808 3.78 10.28 10.14
N GLN A 809 4.34 10.19 8.92
CA GLN A 809 3.62 9.71 7.74
C GLN A 809 3.22 8.23 7.88
N PHE A 810 4.14 7.37 8.32
CA PHE A 810 3.88 5.95 8.55
C PHE A 810 2.74 5.72 9.56
N TYR A 811 2.75 6.45 10.66
CA TYR A 811 1.71 6.37 11.69
C TYR A 811 0.34 6.87 11.23
N SER A 812 0.30 7.78 10.25
CA SER A 812 -0.95 8.22 9.60
C SER A 812 -1.52 7.21 8.60
N SER A 813 -0.72 6.22 8.18
CA SER A 813 -1.14 5.19 7.23
C SER A 813 -2.16 4.24 7.84
N GLN A 814 -3.02 3.67 7.00
CA GLN A 814 -4.18 2.90 7.44
C GLN A 814 -4.06 1.41 7.14
N TYR A 815 -4.32 0.59 8.16
CA TYR A 815 -4.55 -0.83 8.03
C TYR A 815 -6.02 -1.09 7.74
N ILE A 816 -6.29 -1.82 6.65
CA ILE A 816 -7.65 -2.09 6.20
C ILE A 816 -7.98 -3.56 6.42
N SER A 817 -9.00 -3.83 7.24
CA SER A 817 -9.58 -5.16 7.37
C SER A 817 -11.07 -5.10 7.69
N ALA A 818 -11.86 -5.87 6.94
CA ALA A 818 -13.30 -6.01 7.19
C ALA A 818 -13.60 -6.95 8.38
N SER A 819 -12.62 -7.74 8.80
CA SER A 819 -12.76 -8.71 9.88
C SER A 819 -11.58 -8.69 10.85
N VAL A 820 -11.79 -9.20 12.06
CA VAL A 820 -10.71 -9.29 13.06
C VAL A 820 -9.59 -10.19 12.53
N THR A 821 -8.43 -9.60 12.29
CA THR A 821 -7.19 -10.29 11.94
C THR A 821 -6.62 -10.97 13.18
N SER A 822 -6.13 -12.21 13.01
CA SER A 822 -5.51 -12.94 14.12
C SER A 822 -4.18 -12.33 14.53
N LEU A 823 -3.77 -12.54 15.79
CA LEU A 823 -2.52 -12.01 16.34
C LEU A 823 -1.29 -12.39 15.49
N GLN A 824 -1.21 -13.64 15.03
CA GLN A 824 -0.09 -14.12 14.24
C GLN A 824 -0.03 -13.44 12.86
N VAL A 825 -1.18 -13.30 12.19
CA VAL A 825 -1.25 -12.64 10.88
C VAL A 825 -0.96 -11.15 11.02
N LEU A 826 -1.53 -10.48 12.02
CA LEU A 826 -1.27 -9.06 12.26
C LEU A 826 0.21 -8.80 12.58
N LYS A 827 0.86 -9.66 13.39
CA LYS A 827 2.30 -9.57 13.66
C LYS A 827 3.13 -9.72 12.39
N SER A 828 2.84 -10.71 11.56
CA SER A 828 3.54 -10.92 10.29
C SER A 828 3.38 -9.73 9.34
N GLN A 829 2.15 -9.19 9.24
CA GLN A 829 1.87 -8.02 8.40
C GLN A 829 2.57 -6.77 8.95
N THR A 830 2.53 -6.54 10.27
CA THR A 830 3.23 -5.42 10.93
C THR A 830 4.73 -5.49 10.68
N GLN A 831 5.34 -6.66 10.79
CA GLN A 831 6.77 -6.86 10.49
C GLN A 831 7.10 -6.53 9.03
N ALA A 832 6.24 -6.95 8.08
CA ALA A 832 6.40 -6.58 6.68
C ALA A 832 6.28 -5.07 6.46
N PHE A 833 5.26 -4.41 7.04
CA PHE A 833 5.06 -2.96 6.93
C PHE A 833 6.24 -2.18 7.49
N VAL A 834 6.75 -2.57 8.66
CA VAL A 834 7.90 -1.89 9.28
C VAL A 834 9.19 -2.16 8.50
N SER A 835 9.38 -3.36 7.94
CA SER A 835 10.56 -3.65 7.12
C SER A 835 10.55 -2.86 5.82
N GLN A 836 9.37 -2.75 5.19
CA GLN A 836 9.17 -1.92 4.00
C GLN A 836 9.39 -0.44 4.32
N PHE A 837 8.87 0.05 5.46
CA PHE A 837 9.10 1.40 5.94
C PHE A 837 10.60 1.70 6.05
N LYS A 838 11.36 0.87 6.78
CA LYS A 838 12.81 1.04 6.95
C LYS A 838 13.56 1.07 5.61
N SER A 839 13.29 0.10 4.74
CA SER A 839 13.94 0.05 3.42
C SER A 839 13.58 1.26 2.56
N SER A 840 12.34 1.73 2.61
CA SER A 840 11.92 2.91 1.85
C SER A 840 12.63 4.17 2.32
N ILE A 841 12.68 4.44 3.63
CA ILE A 841 13.29 5.67 4.15
C ILE A 841 14.80 5.71 3.89
N THR A 842 15.47 4.56 4.00
CA THR A 842 16.91 4.45 3.73
C THR A 842 17.22 4.71 2.26
N ASN A 843 16.50 4.04 1.36
CA ASN A 843 16.71 4.20 -0.08
C ASN A 843 16.47 5.64 -0.55
N ASP A 844 15.45 6.30 0.00
CA ASP A 844 15.09 7.67 -0.38
C ASP A 844 16.16 8.65 0.11
N PHE A 845 16.62 8.50 1.35
CA PHE A 845 17.71 9.29 1.91
C PHE A 845 19.00 9.15 1.11
N LEU A 846 19.39 7.92 0.78
CA LEU A 846 20.62 7.65 0.01
C LEU A 846 20.54 8.18 -1.42
N LEU A 847 19.38 8.07 -2.07
CA LEU A 847 19.18 8.64 -3.40
C LEU A 847 19.31 10.16 -3.38
N SER A 848 18.75 10.85 -2.37
CA SER A 848 18.92 12.30 -2.20
C SER A 848 20.39 12.68 -1.97
N LEU A 849 21.09 11.98 -1.07
CA LEU A 849 22.50 12.23 -0.79
C LEU A 849 23.36 12.01 -2.04
N LEU A 850 23.15 10.91 -2.76
CA LEU A 850 23.88 10.60 -3.98
C LEU A 850 23.65 11.64 -5.07
N THR A 851 22.40 12.09 -5.26
CA THR A 851 22.08 13.14 -6.26
C THR A 851 22.86 14.41 -5.97
N ILE A 852 22.96 14.83 -4.71
CA ILE A 852 23.75 16.00 -4.30
C ILE A 852 25.25 15.79 -4.52
N ARG A 853 25.80 14.63 -4.12
CA ARG A 853 27.21 14.29 -4.31
C ARG A 853 27.59 14.35 -5.80
N THR A 854 26.81 13.69 -6.66
CA THR A 854 27.07 13.65 -8.10
C THR A 854 26.93 15.03 -8.74
N THR A 855 25.91 15.81 -8.37
CA THR A 855 25.71 17.15 -8.96
C THR A 855 26.80 18.13 -8.53
N THR A 856 27.31 18.00 -7.29
CA THR A 856 28.45 18.78 -6.78
C THR A 856 29.71 18.49 -7.60
N GLN A 857 30.05 17.22 -7.81
CA GLN A 857 31.20 16.83 -8.63
C GLN A 857 31.04 17.26 -10.09
N SER A 858 29.87 16.99 -10.69
CA SER A 858 29.58 17.25 -12.09
C SER A 858 29.57 18.74 -12.45
N ASN A 859 29.20 19.62 -11.52
CA ASN A 859 29.38 21.06 -11.68
C ASN A 859 30.78 21.54 -11.27
N SER A 860 31.67 20.64 -10.85
CA SER A 860 33.02 20.97 -10.39
C SER A 860 33.01 22.00 -9.26
N LEU A 861 32.03 21.97 -8.34
CA LEU A 861 31.85 23.06 -7.37
C LEU A 861 33.09 23.26 -6.49
N PHE A 862 33.58 24.49 -6.42
CA PHE A 862 34.85 24.83 -5.78
C PHE A 862 34.71 24.76 -4.25
N SER A 863 35.57 24.01 -3.55
CA SER A 863 35.66 24.11 -2.08
C SER A 863 36.46 25.34 -1.66
N GLY A 864 35.89 26.20 -0.81
CA GLY A 864 36.60 27.35 -0.22
C GLY A 864 37.81 26.96 0.65
N GLN A 865 37.98 25.68 0.98
CA GLN A 865 39.21 25.15 1.60
C GLN A 865 40.27 24.72 0.58
N PHE A 866 40.01 24.82 -0.72
CA PHE A 866 40.94 24.47 -1.78
C PHE A 866 41.37 22.99 -1.77
N THR A 867 40.47 22.12 -1.31
CA THR A 867 40.73 20.66 -1.22
C THR A 867 40.58 19.95 -2.57
N ASN A 868 39.78 20.53 -3.49
CA ASN A 868 39.58 20.01 -4.85
C ASN A 868 40.25 20.85 -5.94
N TYR A 869 40.38 22.16 -5.74
CA TYR A 869 41.05 23.09 -6.66
C TYR A 869 41.94 24.04 -5.86
N TYR A 870 43.07 24.43 -6.43
CA TYR A 870 43.91 25.51 -5.91
C TYR A 870 44.00 26.64 -6.95
N LEU A 871 44.24 27.85 -6.47
CA LEU A 871 44.28 29.05 -7.28
C LEU A 871 45.71 29.58 -7.39
N VAL A 872 46.10 29.97 -8.60
CA VAL A 872 47.42 30.54 -8.91
C VAL A 872 47.25 31.86 -9.63
N ARG A 873 48.07 32.85 -9.24
CA ARG A 873 48.15 34.14 -9.89
C ARG A 873 48.98 34.05 -11.17
N GLU A 874 48.42 34.56 -12.25
CA GLU A 874 49.10 34.75 -13.52
C GLU A 874 49.73 36.14 -13.70
N SER A 875 50.61 36.26 -14.69
CA SER A 875 51.36 37.48 -14.99
C SER A 875 50.51 38.70 -15.38
N ASN A 876 49.26 38.48 -15.79
CA ASN A 876 48.29 39.45 -16.31
C ASN A 876 47.24 39.91 -15.27
N ASN A 877 47.46 39.67 -13.98
CA ASN A 877 46.52 39.91 -12.87
C ASN A 877 45.27 39.01 -12.83
N TYR A 878 45.13 38.06 -13.76
CA TYR A 878 44.13 37.00 -13.63
C TYR A 878 44.58 35.95 -12.63
N VAL A 879 43.61 35.22 -12.11
CA VAL A 879 43.82 34.08 -11.22
C VAL A 879 43.20 32.86 -11.88
N ASP A 880 44.02 31.86 -12.12
CA ASP A 880 43.63 30.59 -12.75
C ASP A 880 43.43 29.51 -11.69
N SER A 881 42.61 28.51 -12.05
CA SER A 881 42.25 27.39 -11.19
C SER A 881 42.82 26.07 -11.71
N TYR A 882 43.42 25.29 -10.80
CA TYR A 882 44.00 23.99 -11.10
C TYR A 882 43.44 22.93 -10.16
N PHE A 883 43.12 21.75 -10.69
CA PHE A 883 42.63 20.64 -9.87
C PHE A 883 43.74 20.08 -9.00
N VAL A 884 43.37 19.66 -7.78
CA VAL A 884 44.28 18.99 -6.84
C VAL A 884 44.42 17.51 -7.19
N SER A 885 45.57 16.92 -6.87
CA SER A 885 45.81 15.48 -6.93
C SER A 885 46.14 14.94 -5.55
N HIS A 886 45.43 13.89 -5.14
CA HIS A 886 45.61 13.20 -3.86
C HIS A 886 46.04 11.76 -4.13
N ALA A 887 47.26 11.38 -3.74
CA ALA A 887 47.79 10.02 -3.92
C ALA A 887 47.67 9.45 -5.36
N ASN A 888 48.00 10.26 -6.38
CA ASN A 888 47.85 9.95 -7.81
C ASN A 888 46.39 9.80 -8.29
N CYS A 889 45.41 10.32 -7.53
CA CYS A 889 44.01 10.43 -7.91
C CYS A 889 43.66 11.91 -8.09
N TYR A 890 43.13 12.29 -9.25
CA TYR A 890 42.84 13.69 -9.58
C TYR A 890 41.40 14.07 -9.24
N CYS A 891 41.21 15.22 -8.59
CA CYS A 891 39.87 15.71 -8.24
C CYS A 891 39.00 16.07 -9.44
N SER A 892 39.61 16.25 -10.62
CA SER A 892 38.90 16.42 -11.88
C SER A 892 38.28 15.12 -12.41
N SER A 893 38.86 13.96 -12.10
CA SER A 893 38.37 12.65 -12.57
C SER A 893 37.50 11.93 -11.53
N SER A 894 37.81 12.10 -10.24
CA SER A 894 37.02 11.49 -9.15
C SER A 894 36.88 12.40 -7.93
N ALA A 895 35.65 12.54 -7.43
CA ALA A 895 35.37 13.20 -6.16
C ALA A 895 35.81 12.38 -4.94
N THR A 896 36.00 11.07 -5.09
CA THR A 896 36.31 10.14 -3.98
C THR A 896 37.79 10.04 -3.67
N CYS A 897 38.68 10.78 -4.37
CA CYS A 897 40.11 10.75 -4.05
C CYS A 897 40.32 11.19 -2.60
N ALA A 898 40.90 10.30 -1.80
CA ALA A 898 41.13 10.51 -0.37
C ALA A 898 42.39 9.77 0.11
N TYR A 899 42.95 10.24 1.23
CA TYR A 899 44.11 9.68 1.92
C TYR A 899 43.99 9.98 3.42
N GLU A 900 44.74 9.25 4.24
CA GLU A 900 44.68 9.45 5.69
C GLU A 900 45.10 10.89 6.06
N SER A 901 44.30 11.55 6.89
CA SER A 901 44.39 12.98 7.19
C SER A 901 45.66 13.28 8.02
N PRO A 902 46.60 14.08 7.48
CA PRO A 902 47.83 14.43 8.17
C PRO A 902 47.67 15.71 9.01
N ILE A 903 48.55 15.85 10.00
CA ILE A 903 48.87 17.10 10.69
C ILE A 903 50.30 17.45 10.28
N TYR A 904 50.50 18.63 9.72
CA TYR A 904 51.81 19.08 9.26
C TYR A 904 52.50 20.00 10.28
N ASP A 905 53.82 20.09 10.17
CA ASP A 905 54.54 21.23 10.71
C ASP A 905 54.54 22.40 9.71
N PRO A 906 54.99 23.61 10.11
CA PRO A 906 55.09 24.74 9.19
C PRO A 906 56.07 24.55 8.01
N SER A 907 56.82 23.44 7.97
CA SER A 907 57.77 23.07 6.91
C SER A 907 57.25 21.95 6.01
N ASP A 908 55.94 21.67 6.03
CA ASP A 908 55.27 20.63 5.21
C ASP A 908 55.66 19.19 5.57
N SER A 909 56.18 18.96 6.77
CA SER A 909 56.51 17.61 7.25
C SER A 909 55.33 17.03 8.04
N VAL A 910 54.92 15.81 7.71
CA VAL A 910 53.85 15.10 8.43
C VAL A 910 54.30 14.78 9.86
N LEU A 911 53.64 15.37 10.86
CA LEU A 911 53.88 15.15 12.28
C LEU A 911 53.08 13.96 12.82
N PHE A 912 51.84 13.84 12.38
CA PHE A 912 50.90 12.80 12.81
C PHE A 912 49.86 12.58 11.74
N THR A 913 49.48 11.32 11.52
CA THR A 913 48.37 10.97 10.65
C THR A 913 47.24 10.45 11.53
N VAL A 914 46.05 11.04 11.41
CA VAL A 914 44.91 10.71 12.27
C VAL A 914 44.32 9.36 11.83
N PRO A 915 44.48 8.28 12.61
CA PRO A 915 44.05 6.95 12.19
C PRO A 915 42.54 6.89 11.96
N GLY A 916 42.16 6.38 10.80
CA GLY A 916 40.75 6.24 10.41
C GLY A 916 40.08 7.52 9.91
N ILE A 917 40.74 8.68 9.94
CA ILE A 917 40.19 9.92 9.37
C ILE A 917 40.90 10.24 8.06
N TYR A 918 40.13 10.59 7.04
CA TYR A 918 40.64 10.85 5.69
C TYR A 918 40.40 12.29 5.27
N ALA A 919 41.34 12.86 4.52
CA ALA A 919 41.19 14.09 3.75
C ALA A 919 41.09 13.76 2.26
N GLY A 920 40.48 14.62 1.45
CA GLY A 920 40.26 14.35 0.03
C GLY A 920 39.63 15.52 -0.72
N CYS A 921 39.23 15.30 -1.97
CA CYS A 921 38.72 16.36 -2.86
C CYS A 921 37.54 17.12 -2.24
N TYR A 922 36.54 16.38 -1.77
CA TYR A 922 35.40 16.92 -1.05
C TYR A 922 35.38 16.35 0.37
N ILE A 923 35.11 17.21 1.35
CA ILE A 923 35.11 16.84 2.77
C ILE A 923 34.13 15.70 3.05
N ILE A 924 32.93 15.74 2.46
CA ILE A 924 31.94 14.68 2.62
C ILE A 924 32.43 13.34 2.06
N GLU A 925 33.06 13.34 0.88
CA GLU A 925 33.56 12.11 0.25
C GLU A 925 34.69 11.47 1.07
N ALA A 926 35.56 12.30 1.65
CA ALA A 926 36.61 11.85 2.55
C ALA A 926 36.05 11.37 3.90
N LEU A 927 35.05 12.07 4.45
CA LEU A 927 34.37 11.67 5.68
C LEU A 927 33.67 10.31 5.52
N LEU A 928 32.96 10.09 4.43
CA LEU A 928 32.26 8.83 4.16
C LEU A 928 33.23 7.63 4.14
N GLN A 929 34.46 7.83 3.66
CA GLN A 929 35.53 6.83 3.68
C GLN A 929 36.22 6.69 5.06
N SER A 930 36.04 7.68 5.94
CA SER A 930 36.60 7.67 7.29
C SER A 930 35.85 6.70 8.21
N ASN A 931 36.44 6.35 9.35
CA ASN A 931 35.82 5.63 10.44
C ASN A 931 36.12 6.33 11.78
N LEU A 932 35.52 5.85 12.87
CA LEU A 932 35.59 6.50 14.18
C LEU A 932 36.70 5.95 15.09
N GLN A 933 37.64 5.16 14.57
CA GLN A 933 38.65 4.45 15.36
C GLN A 933 39.41 5.37 16.32
N CYS A 934 39.85 6.56 15.86
CA CYS A 934 40.54 7.51 16.71
C CYS A 934 39.68 8.02 17.89
N LEU A 935 38.36 8.17 17.70
CA LEU A 935 37.46 8.72 18.72
C LEU A 935 37.16 7.73 19.87
N TYR A 936 37.46 6.44 19.68
CA TYR A 936 37.43 5.42 20.72
C TYR A 936 38.78 5.28 21.46
N ASN A 937 39.83 5.99 21.02
CA ASN A 937 41.19 5.84 21.53
C ASN A 937 41.66 7.13 22.23
N GLU A 938 41.75 7.09 23.56
CA GLU A 938 42.19 8.21 24.39
C GLU A 938 43.59 8.71 24.00
N THR A 939 44.50 7.80 23.62
CA THR A 939 45.86 8.18 23.17
C THR A 939 45.80 8.98 21.87
N CYS A 940 44.92 8.60 20.94
CA CYS A 940 44.74 9.31 19.68
C CYS A 940 44.19 10.72 19.89
N ILE A 941 43.16 10.85 20.72
CA ILE A 941 42.57 12.15 21.08
C ILE A 941 43.62 13.04 21.76
N ASN A 942 44.35 12.51 22.74
CA ASN A 942 45.39 13.26 23.44
C ASN A 942 46.52 13.72 22.50
N GLN A 943 46.88 12.89 21.51
CA GLN A 943 47.84 13.26 20.47
C GLN A 943 47.31 14.42 19.61
N ILE A 944 46.08 14.33 19.11
CA ILE A 944 45.45 15.44 18.36
C ILE A 944 45.47 16.72 19.19
N GLN A 945 45.08 16.65 20.46
CA GLN A 945 45.04 17.81 21.34
C GLN A 945 46.41 18.45 21.56
N SER A 946 47.49 17.67 21.53
CA SER A 946 48.86 18.18 21.69
C SER A 946 49.32 19.11 20.56
N TYR A 947 48.67 19.04 19.38
CA TYR A 947 48.98 19.88 18.22
C TYR A 947 48.14 21.15 18.12
N PHE A 948 47.19 21.35 19.05
CA PHE A 948 46.41 22.58 19.16
C PHE A 948 47.08 23.57 20.13
N THR A 949 46.80 24.86 19.94
CA THR A 949 47.44 25.96 20.68
C THR A 949 47.26 25.82 22.19
N TYR A 950 48.33 26.01 22.97
CA TYR A 950 48.38 25.79 24.44
C TYR A 950 47.24 26.44 25.27
N TYR A 951 46.65 27.54 24.79
CA TYR A 951 45.57 28.25 25.50
C TYR A 951 44.16 27.67 25.25
N LEU A 952 44.02 26.73 24.32
CA LEU A 952 42.77 26.05 23.99
C LEU A 952 42.86 24.64 24.58
N SER A 953 42.37 24.46 25.81
CA SER A 953 42.20 23.12 26.40
C SER A 953 40.73 22.79 26.53
N MET A 954 40.34 21.61 26.05
CA MET A 954 38.98 21.08 26.14
C MET A 954 39.04 19.69 26.77
N ASN A 955 38.12 19.40 27.68
CA ASN A 955 37.99 18.05 28.22
C ASN A 955 37.21 17.19 27.22
N LEU A 956 37.90 16.28 26.52
CA LEU A 956 37.30 15.37 25.55
C LEU A 956 37.16 13.99 26.16
N THR A 957 35.97 13.42 26.06
CA THR A 957 35.70 12.03 26.44
C THR A 957 35.67 11.16 25.19
N THR A 958 36.39 10.04 25.21
CA THR A 958 36.29 9.02 24.15
C THR A 958 34.88 8.47 24.04
N LEU A 959 34.55 7.93 22.87
CA LEU A 959 33.36 7.11 22.67
C LEU A 959 33.49 5.77 23.43
N ASP A 960 32.36 5.14 23.76
CA ASP A 960 32.28 3.91 24.54
C ASP A 960 32.02 2.69 23.65
N VAL A 961 33.02 1.83 23.50
CA VAL A 961 32.94 0.61 22.67
C VAL A 961 31.81 -0.33 23.13
N SER A 962 31.40 -0.28 24.40
CA SER A 962 30.34 -1.15 24.93
C SER A 962 28.92 -0.78 24.47
N LEU A 963 28.74 0.42 23.90
CA LEU A 963 27.46 0.88 23.34
C LEU A 963 27.26 0.51 21.86
N LEU A 964 28.27 -0.09 21.22
CA LEU A 964 28.17 -0.58 19.85
C LEU A 964 27.37 -1.89 19.82
N VAL A 965 26.29 -1.92 19.01
CA VAL A 965 25.43 -3.10 18.87
C VAL A 965 25.55 -3.68 17.46
N ARG A 966 25.49 -2.81 16.45
CA ARG A 966 25.45 -3.15 15.03
C ARG A 966 26.77 -2.87 14.33
N PHE A 967 27.40 -1.72 14.59
CA PHE A 967 28.60 -1.28 13.90
C PHE A 967 29.86 -1.59 14.69
N SER A 968 31.00 -1.65 13.99
CA SER A 968 32.31 -1.74 14.62
C SER A 968 32.98 -0.37 14.68
N MET A 969 33.99 -0.21 15.54
CA MET A 969 34.82 1.01 15.56
C MET A 969 35.54 1.30 14.23
N ASN A 970 35.71 0.28 13.38
CA ASN A 970 36.34 0.40 12.06
C ASN A 970 35.30 0.56 10.92
N SER A 971 34.01 0.52 11.24
CA SER A 971 32.97 0.74 10.24
C SER A 971 33.07 2.15 9.69
N THR A 972 32.94 2.29 8.38
CA THR A 972 33.07 3.61 7.73
C THR A 972 31.86 4.46 8.05
N ILE A 973 32.00 5.79 7.96
CA ILE A 973 30.86 6.69 8.11
C ILE A 973 29.84 6.42 7.01
N GLU A 974 30.25 6.02 5.80
CA GLU A 974 29.32 5.57 4.76
C GLU A 974 28.46 4.39 5.23
N GLU A 975 29.04 3.36 5.86
CA GLU A 975 28.27 2.23 6.42
C GLU A 975 27.26 2.67 7.49
N LEU A 976 27.60 3.69 8.29
CA LEU A 976 26.69 4.26 9.27
C LEU A 976 25.56 5.06 8.58
N VAL A 977 25.91 5.91 7.62
CA VAL A 977 24.98 6.78 6.86
C VAL A 977 24.03 5.96 5.99
N ASP A 978 24.52 4.86 5.39
CA ASP A 978 23.75 3.86 4.65
C ASP A 978 22.64 3.21 5.48
N GLU A 979 22.72 3.34 6.79
CA GLU A 979 21.77 2.80 7.76
C GLU A 979 21.16 3.92 8.64
N LEU A 980 21.13 5.15 8.13
CA LEU A 980 20.57 6.33 8.79
C LEU A 980 21.17 6.59 10.18
N MET A 981 22.45 6.25 10.36
CA MET A 981 23.15 6.32 11.65
C MET A 981 22.44 5.52 12.77
N VAL A 982 21.60 4.51 12.46
CA VAL A 982 20.81 3.77 13.45
C VAL A 982 21.53 2.52 13.94
N GLU A 983 21.82 2.47 15.24
CA GLU A 983 22.36 1.28 15.93
C GLU A 983 21.29 0.21 16.13
N GLU A 984 20.12 0.61 16.62
CA GLU A 984 19.05 -0.34 16.96
C GLU A 984 17.67 0.21 16.59
N TRP A 985 16.84 -0.69 16.05
CA TRP A 985 15.40 -0.46 15.84
C TRP A 985 14.58 -1.36 16.76
N ASN A 986 13.70 -0.76 17.54
CA ASN A 986 12.83 -1.44 18.50
C ASN A 986 11.36 -1.31 18.08
N ASN A 987 10.77 -2.39 17.55
CA ASN A 987 9.39 -2.37 17.04
C ASN A 987 8.47 -3.31 17.83
N ALA A 988 7.23 -2.89 18.07
CA ALA A 988 6.22 -3.70 18.75
C ALA A 988 4.86 -3.65 18.03
N THR A 989 4.14 -4.78 18.08
CA THR A 989 2.73 -4.88 17.66
C THR A 989 1.83 -4.92 18.89
N ILE A 990 0.97 -3.93 19.05
CA ILE A 990 0.04 -3.79 20.18
C ILE A 990 -1.34 -4.32 19.77
N TYR A 991 -1.54 -5.62 19.93
CA TYR A 991 -2.76 -6.31 19.44
C TYR A 991 -4.04 -5.84 20.14
N ASP A 992 -3.96 -5.52 21.43
CA ASP A 992 -5.12 -5.03 22.18
C ASP A 992 -5.61 -3.69 21.64
N GLY A 993 -4.68 -2.80 21.26
CA GLY A 993 -4.97 -1.54 20.57
C GLY A 993 -5.70 -1.78 19.25
N TYR A 994 -5.18 -2.67 18.42
CA TYR A 994 -5.83 -3.08 17.18
C TYR A 994 -7.26 -3.64 17.39
N TYR A 995 -7.41 -4.57 18.33
CA TYR A 995 -8.70 -5.23 18.59
C TYR A 995 -9.75 -4.23 19.08
N ASN A 996 -9.34 -3.30 19.95
CA ASN A 996 -10.20 -2.26 20.49
C ASN A 996 -10.61 -1.21 19.45
N GLU A 997 -9.77 -0.94 18.45
CA GLU A 997 -10.13 -0.06 17.32
C GLU A 997 -11.06 -0.78 16.33
N CYS A 998 -10.77 -2.04 15.96
CA CYS A 998 -11.63 -2.83 15.06
C CYS A 998 -13.07 -2.99 15.60
N GLN A 999 -13.23 -3.11 16.93
CA GLN A 999 -14.52 -3.24 17.62
C GLN A 999 -15.44 -4.28 16.97
N PRO A 1000 -15.19 -5.59 17.13
CA PRO A 1000 -15.99 -6.60 16.46
C PRO A 1000 -17.46 -6.50 16.85
N SER A 1001 -18.34 -6.29 15.87
CA SER A 1001 -19.79 -6.19 16.08
C SER A 1001 -20.43 -7.56 16.31
N LYS A 1002 -20.05 -8.53 15.48
CA LYS A 1002 -20.59 -9.88 15.48
C LYS A 1002 -19.54 -10.86 14.99
N CYS A 1003 -19.39 -11.98 15.70
CA CYS A 1003 -18.60 -13.13 15.29
C CYS A 1003 -19.50 -14.32 15.00
N SER A 1004 -19.17 -15.07 13.97
CA SER A 1004 -19.79 -16.35 13.65
C SER A 1004 -18.73 -17.43 13.54
N TYR A 1005 -19.04 -18.62 14.04
CA TYR A 1005 -18.21 -19.81 13.82
C TYR A 1005 -19.10 -21.01 13.56
N SER A 1006 -18.56 -21.97 12.82
CA SER A 1006 -19.31 -23.17 12.42
C SER A 1006 -18.59 -24.44 12.86
N TYR A 1007 -19.35 -25.39 13.39
CA TYR A 1007 -18.86 -26.69 13.80
C TYR A 1007 -19.82 -27.81 13.40
N GLU A 1008 -19.27 -29.01 13.19
CA GLU A 1008 -20.07 -30.18 12.82
C GLU A 1008 -20.72 -30.81 14.07
N THR A 1009 -22.01 -31.11 13.97
CA THR A 1009 -22.76 -31.80 15.03
C THR A 1009 -23.81 -32.74 14.46
N LYS A 1010 -24.40 -33.59 15.30
CA LYS A 1010 -25.46 -34.53 14.91
C LYS A 1010 -26.84 -33.91 15.09
N ASN A 1011 -27.82 -34.43 14.37
CA ASN A 1011 -29.22 -34.05 14.54
C ASN A 1011 -29.69 -34.27 15.99
N GLY A 1012 -30.38 -33.27 16.55
CA GLY A 1012 -30.97 -33.37 17.87
C GLY A 1012 -32.06 -34.45 17.92
N VAL A 1013 -32.19 -35.13 19.06
CA VAL A 1013 -33.17 -36.22 19.27
C VAL A 1013 -34.59 -35.79 18.93
N ILE A 1014 -34.97 -34.54 19.27
CA ILE A 1014 -36.29 -33.99 18.96
C ILE A 1014 -36.52 -33.91 17.45
N TYR A 1015 -35.53 -33.42 16.69
CA TYR A 1015 -35.62 -33.33 15.22
C TYR A 1015 -35.73 -34.71 14.55
N ILE A 1016 -34.98 -35.69 15.06
CA ILE A 1016 -35.06 -37.08 14.59
C ILE A 1016 -36.47 -37.62 14.83
N ILE A 1017 -37.01 -37.44 16.04
CA ILE A 1017 -38.36 -37.90 16.41
C ILE A 1017 -39.43 -37.22 15.56
N THR A 1018 -39.38 -35.90 15.38
CA THR A 1018 -40.41 -35.16 14.62
C THR A 1018 -40.38 -35.52 13.14
N THR A 1019 -39.20 -35.67 12.54
CA THR A 1019 -39.03 -36.10 11.14
C THR A 1019 -39.57 -37.53 10.93
N VAL A 1020 -39.26 -38.45 11.84
CA VAL A 1020 -39.77 -39.83 11.79
C VAL A 1020 -41.30 -39.82 11.90
N ILE A 1021 -41.89 -39.14 12.88
CA ILE A 1021 -43.35 -39.06 13.07
C ILE A 1021 -44.05 -38.46 11.83
N GLY A 1022 -43.47 -37.40 11.24
CA GLY A 1022 -44.01 -36.74 10.05
C GLY A 1022 -44.05 -37.68 8.84
N LEU A 1023 -42.98 -38.45 8.60
CA LEU A 1023 -42.86 -39.32 7.44
C LEU A 1023 -43.54 -40.69 7.61
N VAL A 1024 -43.71 -41.18 8.84
CA VAL A 1024 -44.38 -42.46 9.15
C VAL A 1024 -45.79 -42.51 8.55
N GLY A 1025 -46.56 -41.40 8.62
CA GLY A 1025 -47.93 -41.36 8.12
C GLY A 1025 -48.01 -41.54 6.60
N GLY A 1026 -47.12 -40.87 5.85
CA GLY A 1026 -47.02 -41.04 4.40
C GLY A 1026 -46.56 -42.45 4.01
N LEU A 1027 -45.51 -42.95 4.69
CA LEU A 1027 -44.95 -44.28 4.47
C LEU A 1027 -45.98 -45.40 4.70
N ILE A 1028 -46.76 -45.33 5.79
CA ILE A 1028 -47.84 -46.28 6.08
C ILE A 1028 -48.89 -46.26 4.96
N THR A 1029 -49.25 -45.08 4.47
CA THR A 1029 -50.28 -44.92 3.44
C THR A 1029 -49.84 -45.52 2.11
N VAL A 1030 -48.60 -45.24 1.69
CA VAL A 1030 -48.01 -45.77 0.46
C VAL A 1030 -47.84 -47.29 0.53
N LEU A 1031 -47.29 -47.82 1.64
CA LEU A 1031 -47.13 -49.26 1.84
C LEU A 1031 -48.48 -50.00 1.87
N LYS A 1032 -49.52 -49.41 2.46
CA LYS A 1032 -50.88 -49.98 2.43
C LYS A 1032 -51.47 -50.06 1.02
N LEU A 1033 -51.06 -49.18 0.11
CA LEU A 1033 -51.51 -49.18 -1.28
C LEU A 1033 -50.73 -50.19 -2.13
N ILE A 1034 -49.40 -50.22 -1.98
CA ILE A 1034 -48.49 -50.98 -2.83
C ILE A 1034 -48.47 -52.45 -2.45
N VAL A 1035 -48.34 -52.79 -1.16
CA VAL A 1035 -48.10 -54.17 -0.70
C VAL A 1035 -49.21 -55.15 -1.13
N PRO A 1036 -50.52 -54.84 -1.01
CA PRO A 1036 -51.57 -55.77 -1.45
C PRO A 1036 -51.57 -55.98 -2.96
N ARG A 1037 -51.24 -54.94 -3.74
CA ARG A 1037 -51.19 -55.00 -5.20
C ARG A 1037 -49.96 -55.77 -5.68
N ALA A 1038 -48.81 -55.53 -5.06
CA ALA A 1038 -47.57 -56.24 -5.33
C ALA A 1038 -47.70 -57.73 -4.99
N VAL A 1039 -48.24 -58.08 -3.82
CA VAL A 1039 -48.48 -59.50 -3.46
C VAL A 1039 -49.46 -60.15 -4.43
N ARG A 1040 -50.51 -59.46 -4.86
CA ARG A 1040 -51.45 -59.99 -5.86
C ARG A 1040 -50.79 -60.22 -7.22
N LEU A 1041 -49.92 -59.31 -7.67
CA LEU A 1041 -49.12 -59.44 -8.90
C LEU A 1041 -48.10 -60.57 -8.81
N VAL A 1042 -47.33 -60.65 -7.73
CA VAL A 1042 -46.33 -61.72 -7.49
C VAL A 1042 -47.02 -63.08 -7.43
N MET A 1043 -48.13 -63.19 -6.70
CA MET A 1043 -48.90 -64.44 -6.64
C MET A 1043 -49.57 -64.78 -7.98
N PHE A 1044 -49.92 -63.78 -8.79
CA PHE A 1044 -50.39 -63.99 -10.17
C PHE A 1044 -49.27 -64.57 -11.05
N TYR A 1045 -48.05 -64.06 -10.97
CA TYR A 1045 -46.89 -64.60 -11.68
C TYR A 1045 -46.47 -65.99 -11.19
N ILE A 1046 -46.44 -66.22 -9.86
CA ILE A 1046 -46.16 -67.54 -9.27
C ILE A 1046 -47.17 -68.56 -9.79
N ARG A 1047 -48.47 -68.24 -9.78
CA ARG A 1047 -49.53 -69.12 -10.29
C ARG A 1047 -49.38 -69.42 -11.79
N ARG A 1048 -48.99 -68.43 -12.59
CA ARG A 1048 -48.72 -68.61 -14.03
C ARG A 1048 -47.48 -69.49 -14.27
N TYR A 1049 -46.48 -69.43 -13.39
CA TYR A 1049 -45.30 -70.28 -13.42
C TYR A 1049 -45.62 -71.72 -12.96
N THR A 1050 -46.44 -71.92 -11.92
CA THR A 1050 -46.86 -73.27 -11.45
C THR A 1050 -47.77 -73.97 -12.46
N VAL A 1051 -48.66 -73.24 -13.13
CA VAL A 1051 -49.54 -73.78 -14.19
C VAL A 1051 -48.74 -74.13 -15.45
N LYS A 1052 -47.64 -73.44 -15.75
CA LYS A 1052 -46.76 -73.76 -16.89
C LYS A 1052 -45.83 -74.96 -16.60
N HIS A 1053 -45.49 -75.22 -15.33
CA HIS A 1053 -44.64 -76.35 -14.95
C HIS A 1053 -45.42 -77.66 -14.69
N ASN A 1054 -46.69 -77.59 -14.29
CA ASN A 1054 -47.54 -78.77 -14.06
C ASN A 1054 -48.22 -79.30 -15.33
N ALA A 1055 -47.93 -78.74 -16.51
CA ALA A 1055 -48.50 -79.12 -17.80
C ALA A 1055 -47.58 -80.04 -18.64
N VAL A 1056 -46.58 -80.71 -18.05
CA VAL A 1056 -45.71 -81.66 -18.74
C VAL A 1056 -45.57 -82.99 -17.96
N SER A 1057 -46.48 -83.93 -18.31
CA SER A 1057 -46.27 -85.40 -18.48
C SER A 1057 -46.19 -86.35 -17.24
N PRO A 1058 -46.40 -87.69 -17.39
CA PRO A 1058 -47.71 -88.39 -17.33
C PRO A 1058 -47.69 -89.76 -16.54
N SER A 1059 -48.84 -90.44 -16.39
CA SER A 1059 -49.05 -91.92 -16.28
C SER A 1059 -50.49 -92.19 -15.78
N ILE A 1060 -51.38 -92.95 -16.44
CA ILE A 1060 -51.46 -94.39 -16.79
C ILE A 1060 -51.53 -95.33 -15.56
N GLN A 1061 -52.60 -96.13 -15.53
CA GLN A 1061 -53.12 -97.06 -14.52
C GLN A 1061 -52.11 -98.03 -13.91
N THR A 1062 -52.15 -98.21 -12.59
CA THR A 1062 -52.73 -99.37 -11.88
C THR A 1062 -52.82 -99.08 -10.39
#